data_AF-A0A6N4WXU3-F1
#
_entry.id   AF-A0A6N4WXU3-F1
#
_cell.length_a   1.000
_cell.length_b   1.000
_cell.length_c   1.000
_cell.angle_alpha   90.00
_cell.angle_beta   90.00
_cell.angle_gamma   90.00
#
_symmetry.space_group_name_H-M   'P 1'
#
loop_
_entity.id
_entity.type
_entity.pdbx_description
1 polymer ?
#
loop_
_entity_poly.entity_id
_entity_poly.type
_entity_poly.pdbx_seq_one_letter_code
_entity_poly.pdbx_strand_id
1 'polypeptide(L)'
;MKKIICSLCITVLASYASAADSFTVDLNGIRNAVATTVAGQAALFVSESTGSVACYTTEGQELWKRSTVEPAIMFEIEAADLDGDGQDEMLAVSANGNLYCWSNDGAIRWVFNPGHKVRFSEVAVAHEGVKARVFVGGNDFVLYELDSKGQLTSKTKIEGTVRKIEAGDFIEDGKDALFLQTYSHDKFGWAFMGFIDPVSKKVLKDAGKSSSLSKDWKNFMLSDVKVDDIDGDGRDDLLVFGAPKTSLAGFMAWNGELKEIASFWGDKKDKQRYAHTIGTSLLPTRKEIVMQYGGLLYVCDLKGKLLHRSGIKHRGVIFNNLTSVPETGELFGVAQVGGGNSMYRYDLSAANWWEHTHELQGRLAEVEQNMQTLYEQALTFERPAYQKKSDEPWVMIANVDCSEEVDKKEGEDLIFVTQYTWHENFDRSGLVEILGDVALQQDRRGDYKDTREEMVAIAKDHEARGEPFTVWTGHSNDPFYVSIETMEALLEVAPNTCYGFIYAEMSNPEDVRYHHFIDSYMPRLAKACRKNGKAKLYFRYKNVFWAASSHLEPWNRLFFSGKYSDILVPSSEDTNSRTQDINFAGRVGMLTAGYVDNMAMRLVDDNPTSWRPLSSGSVRTTSPYLRNGVILAGYGARSGILFDISYLEEPGYNTLFALMKAGVLPEVKSENILSIGSWLLIQDVDEKLVHEIDDGHNMELYAPTDEDAVFSVGSVSWCGASVPAHDFSKMLGVDYRWLNFVPEMPNGMVPVAPISYAKTLDAQGVPYAVSDGRVGFVDGNKVPAKQFGPLLNDTVQAGAKQMPILVSGASWSAVKLDDHHVRLILVDPGYVDPQERDVIVRFQGECPESATDILSKESLPITSHTIELTVPAGSVRFVDVSYKQSL
;
A
#
# COMPACT_ATOMS: atom_id res chain seq x y z
N MET A 1 -21.71 -61.19 -59.50
CA MET A 1 -21.35 -59.75 -59.60
C MET A 1 -22.59 -58.92 -59.31
N LYS A 2 -22.80 -58.53 -58.05
CA LYS A 2 -23.90 -57.65 -57.63
C LYS A 2 -23.31 -56.58 -56.70
N LYS A 3 -23.46 -55.32 -57.11
CA LYS A 3 -23.19 -54.13 -56.30
C LYS A 3 -24.20 -54.09 -55.16
N ILE A 4 -23.73 -53.88 -53.93
CA ILE A 4 -24.55 -53.46 -52.79
C ILE A 4 -23.86 -52.24 -52.17
N ILE A 5 -24.69 -51.21 -51.98
CA ILE A 5 -24.45 -49.92 -51.35
C ILE A 5 -24.28 -50.16 -49.85
N CYS A 6 -23.29 -49.52 -49.21
CA CYS A 6 -23.25 -49.35 -47.76
C CYS A 6 -22.99 -47.88 -47.42
N SER A 7 -23.94 -47.30 -46.71
CA SER A 7 -23.95 -45.93 -46.20
C SER A 7 -22.80 -45.69 -45.21
N LEU A 8 -22.12 -44.56 -45.36
CA LEU A 8 -21.14 -44.05 -44.41
C LEU A 8 -21.91 -43.25 -43.33
N CYS A 9 -21.97 -43.76 -42.11
CA CYS A 9 -22.39 -42.97 -40.94
C CYS A 9 -21.31 -41.93 -40.63
N ILE A 10 -21.66 -40.66 -40.72
CA ILE A 10 -20.85 -39.55 -40.18
C ILE A 10 -21.18 -39.47 -38.69
N THR A 11 -20.30 -40.00 -37.85
CA THR A 11 -20.27 -39.68 -36.41
C THR A 11 -19.65 -38.30 -36.26
N VAL A 12 -20.47 -37.31 -35.91
CA VAL A 12 -20.01 -36.03 -35.37
C VAL A 12 -19.39 -36.32 -34.01
N LEU A 13 -18.06 -36.41 -33.96
CA LEU A 13 -17.31 -36.32 -32.71
C LEU A 13 -17.37 -34.87 -32.25
N ALA A 14 -18.35 -34.55 -31.41
CA ALA A 14 -18.29 -33.36 -30.57
C ALA A 14 -17.04 -33.51 -29.68
N SER A 15 -16.01 -32.74 -30.01
CA SER A 15 -14.89 -32.51 -29.10
C SER A 15 -15.47 -31.72 -27.94
N TYR A 16 -15.64 -32.37 -26.78
CA TYR A 16 -15.76 -31.66 -25.52
C TYR A 16 -14.41 -30.97 -25.31
N ALA A 17 -14.29 -29.72 -25.75
CA ALA A 17 -13.29 -28.83 -25.19
C ALA A 17 -13.70 -28.68 -23.72
N SER A 18 -12.91 -29.24 -22.79
CA SER A 18 -13.07 -28.85 -21.39
C SER A 18 -12.82 -27.35 -21.34
N ALA A 19 -13.80 -26.58 -20.88
CA ALA A 19 -13.58 -25.16 -20.63
C ALA A 19 -12.37 -25.03 -19.69
N ALA A 20 -11.44 -24.12 -19.99
CA ALA A 20 -10.22 -23.97 -19.20
C ALA A 20 -10.57 -23.60 -17.74
N ASP A 21 -9.86 -24.17 -16.75
CA ASP A 21 -10.11 -23.98 -15.31
C ASP A 21 -9.97 -22.51 -14.84
N SER A 22 -9.42 -21.63 -15.69
CA SER A 22 -9.19 -20.21 -15.43
C SER A 22 -8.84 -19.48 -16.73
N PHE A 23 -8.92 -18.15 -16.72
CA PHE A 23 -8.47 -17.30 -17.84
C PHE A 23 -7.82 -16.02 -17.33
N THR A 24 -7.03 -15.35 -18.16
CA THR A 24 -6.39 -14.07 -17.84
C THR A 24 -7.03 -12.96 -18.65
N VAL A 25 -7.25 -11.79 -18.04
CA VAL A 25 -7.80 -10.61 -18.70
C VAL A 25 -6.70 -9.62 -19.09
N ASP A 26 -6.94 -8.82 -20.12
CA ASP A 26 -6.03 -7.75 -20.54
C ASP A 26 -6.22 -6.49 -19.67
N LEU A 27 -6.12 -6.65 -18.36
CA LEU A 27 -6.13 -5.58 -17.36
C LEU A 27 -5.10 -5.94 -16.29
N ASN A 28 -4.73 -5.00 -15.40
CA ASN A 28 -3.70 -5.25 -14.39
C ASN A 28 -4.17 -4.95 -12.95
N GLY A 29 -3.98 -5.86 -12.00
CA GLY A 29 -4.45 -5.64 -10.63
C GLY A 29 -5.97 -5.47 -10.55
N ILE A 30 -6.69 -6.48 -11.03
CA ILE A 30 -8.15 -6.52 -10.98
C ILE A 30 -8.62 -6.48 -9.53
N ARG A 31 -9.61 -5.62 -9.27
CA ARG A 31 -10.15 -5.40 -7.93
C ARG A 31 -11.50 -6.07 -7.72
N ASN A 32 -12.45 -5.82 -8.63
CA ASN A 32 -13.83 -6.29 -8.49
C ASN A 32 -14.28 -6.97 -9.78
N ALA A 33 -15.18 -7.95 -9.64
CA ALA A 33 -15.98 -8.46 -10.74
C ALA A 33 -17.44 -8.65 -10.29
N VAL A 34 -18.38 -8.41 -11.20
CA VAL A 34 -19.81 -8.62 -10.99
C VAL A 34 -20.39 -9.35 -12.19
N ALA A 35 -21.33 -10.27 -11.95
CA ALA A 35 -22.02 -11.01 -12.99
C ALA A 35 -22.98 -10.09 -13.76
N THR A 36 -23.14 -10.35 -15.04
CA THR A 36 -24.07 -9.64 -15.94
C THR A 36 -24.47 -10.59 -17.06
N THR A 37 -25.48 -10.19 -17.85
CA THR A 37 -25.79 -10.85 -19.11
C THR A 37 -25.49 -9.93 -20.29
N VAL A 38 -24.88 -10.46 -21.36
CA VAL A 38 -24.69 -9.76 -22.64
C VAL A 38 -25.31 -10.59 -23.74
N ALA A 39 -26.28 -10.01 -24.46
CA ALA A 39 -27.02 -10.70 -25.54
C ALA A 39 -27.59 -12.08 -25.13
N GLY A 40 -28.04 -12.22 -23.88
CA GLY A 40 -28.60 -13.47 -23.33
C GLY A 40 -27.56 -14.52 -22.91
N GLN A 41 -26.26 -14.18 -22.89
CA GLN A 41 -25.18 -15.03 -22.40
C GLN A 41 -24.56 -14.46 -21.13
N ALA A 42 -24.16 -15.34 -20.21
CA ALA A 42 -23.48 -14.95 -18.98
C ALA A 42 -22.13 -14.28 -19.29
N ALA A 43 -21.86 -13.20 -18.56
CA ALA A 43 -20.65 -12.41 -18.69
C ALA A 43 -20.27 -11.79 -17.33
N LEU A 44 -19.10 -11.16 -17.29
CA LEU A 44 -18.55 -10.51 -16.11
C LEU A 44 -18.17 -9.08 -16.48
N PHE A 45 -18.66 -8.10 -15.73
CA PHE A 45 -18.01 -6.80 -15.65
C PHE A 45 -16.83 -6.89 -14.68
N VAL A 46 -15.71 -6.29 -15.05
CA VAL A 46 -14.45 -6.37 -14.31
C VAL A 46 -13.87 -4.98 -14.19
N SER A 47 -13.29 -4.66 -13.03
CA SER A 47 -12.57 -3.40 -12.81
C SER A 47 -11.11 -3.61 -12.43
N GLU A 48 -10.27 -2.78 -13.03
CA GLU A 48 -8.88 -2.57 -12.66
C GLU A 48 -8.81 -1.64 -11.44
N SER A 49 -7.79 -1.83 -10.60
CA SER A 49 -7.62 -0.99 -9.41
C SER A 49 -7.47 0.50 -9.73
N THR A 50 -6.88 0.88 -10.87
CA THR A 50 -6.44 2.27 -11.16
C THR A 50 -7.24 3.00 -12.24
N GLY A 51 -8.31 2.41 -12.78
CA GLY A 51 -9.27 3.15 -13.62
C GLY A 51 -9.83 2.46 -14.85
N SER A 52 -9.35 1.28 -15.25
CA SER A 52 -9.94 0.59 -16.40
C SER A 52 -11.09 -0.34 -15.99
N VAL A 53 -12.04 -0.52 -16.90
CA VAL A 53 -13.17 -1.45 -16.77
C VAL A 53 -13.33 -2.24 -18.06
N ALA A 54 -13.82 -3.45 -17.97
CA ALA A 54 -14.01 -4.33 -19.11
C ALA A 54 -15.18 -5.30 -18.90
N CYS A 55 -15.61 -5.91 -19.99
CA CYS A 55 -16.56 -7.00 -19.97
C CYS A 55 -15.97 -8.22 -20.69
N TYR A 56 -16.09 -9.38 -20.05
CA TYR A 56 -15.63 -10.67 -20.57
C TYR A 56 -16.76 -11.69 -20.51
N THR A 57 -16.80 -12.63 -21.46
CA THR A 57 -17.64 -13.83 -21.29
C THR A 57 -17.10 -14.68 -20.14
N THR A 58 -17.90 -15.61 -19.63
CA THR A 58 -17.47 -16.60 -18.63
C THR A 58 -16.30 -17.47 -19.10
N GLU A 59 -16.08 -17.58 -20.41
CA GLU A 59 -14.97 -18.32 -21.05
C GLU A 59 -13.71 -17.46 -21.28
N GLY A 60 -13.74 -16.17 -20.93
CA GLY A 60 -12.60 -15.26 -21.02
C GLY A 60 -12.44 -14.54 -22.35
N GLN A 61 -13.48 -14.52 -23.21
CA GLN A 61 -13.46 -13.68 -24.39
C GLN A 61 -13.74 -12.23 -24.03
N GLU A 62 -12.85 -11.30 -24.37
CA GLU A 62 -13.10 -9.87 -24.22
C GLU A 62 -14.24 -9.42 -25.14
N LEU A 63 -15.25 -8.78 -24.56
CA LEU A 63 -16.35 -8.15 -25.28
C LEU A 63 -16.05 -6.66 -25.50
N TRP A 64 -15.56 -5.97 -24.48
CA TRP A 64 -15.08 -4.59 -24.56
C TRP A 64 -14.19 -4.22 -23.38
N LYS A 65 -13.39 -3.17 -23.55
CA LYS A 65 -12.55 -2.54 -22.52
C LYS A 65 -12.58 -1.01 -22.64
N ARG A 66 -12.59 -0.32 -21.51
CA ARG A 66 -12.63 1.15 -21.38
C ARG A 66 -11.73 1.62 -20.23
N SER A 67 -11.35 2.89 -20.28
CA SER A 67 -10.59 3.54 -19.20
C SER A 67 -11.31 4.80 -18.72
N THR A 68 -11.18 5.09 -17.43
CA THR A 68 -11.59 6.38 -16.86
C THR A 68 -10.68 7.52 -17.35
N VAL A 69 -11.14 8.75 -17.13
CA VAL A 69 -10.45 9.96 -17.62
C VAL A 69 -9.18 10.25 -16.81
N GLU A 70 -9.21 10.02 -15.50
CA GLU A 70 -8.10 10.28 -14.58
C GLU A 70 -7.82 9.05 -13.72
N PRO A 71 -6.54 8.66 -13.55
CA PRO A 71 -6.14 7.57 -12.65
C PRO A 71 -6.51 7.87 -11.20
N ALA A 72 -7.19 6.93 -10.57
CA ALA A 72 -7.49 6.90 -9.15
C ALA A 72 -8.02 5.51 -8.80
N ILE A 73 -8.10 5.20 -7.50
CA ILE A 73 -8.60 3.89 -7.09
C ILE A 73 -10.08 3.71 -7.51
N MET A 74 -10.36 2.66 -8.27
CA MET A 74 -11.74 2.19 -8.47
C MET A 74 -12.15 1.46 -7.19
N PHE A 75 -13.22 1.88 -6.53
CA PHE A 75 -13.63 1.26 -5.27
C PHE A 75 -14.64 0.15 -5.49
N GLU A 76 -15.68 0.43 -6.26
CA GLU A 76 -16.84 -0.45 -6.42
C GLU A 76 -17.38 -0.43 -7.86
N ILE A 77 -17.95 -1.55 -8.28
CA ILE A 77 -18.72 -1.67 -9.52
C ILE A 77 -20.06 -2.35 -9.24
N GLU A 78 -21.08 -1.95 -9.98
CA GLU A 78 -22.44 -2.50 -9.85
C GLU A 78 -23.01 -2.78 -11.25
N ALA A 79 -23.70 -3.90 -11.41
CA ALA A 79 -24.46 -4.24 -12.61
C ALA A 79 -25.95 -4.04 -12.32
N ALA A 80 -26.60 -3.14 -13.07
CA ALA A 80 -28.03 -2.90 -12.90
C ALA A 80 -28.70 -2.37 -14.18
N ASP A 81 -29.90 -2.86 -14.49
CA ASP A 81 -30.76 -2.33 -15.56
C ASP A 81 -31.38 -0.98 -15.15
N LEU A 82 -30.84 0.13 -15.66
CA LEU A 82 -31.29 1.46 -15.23
C LEU A 82 -32.51 1.97 -16.00
N ASP A 83 -32.80 1.44 -17.18
CA ASP A 83 -33.86 1.95 -18.06
C ASP A 83 -34.99 0.95 -18.38
N GLY A 84 -34.91 -0.26 -17.83
CA GLY A 84 -35.93 -1.30 -17.91
C GLY A 84 -35.90 -2.06 -19.23
N ASP A 85 -34.77 -2.09 -19.93
CA ASP A 85 -34.62 -2.82 -21.21
C ASP A 85 -34.20 -4.29 -21.04
N GLY A 86 -33.92 -4.71 -19.81
CA GLY A 86 -33.47 -6.05 -19.46
C GLY A 86 -31.97 -6.30 -19.68
N GLN A 87 -31.17 -5.26 -19.91
CA GLN A 87 -29.71 -5.32 -20.00
C GLN A 87 -29.09 -4.47 -18.91
N ASP A 88 -28.09 -5.03 -18.22
CA ASP A 88 -27.43 -4.29 -17.16
C ASP A 88 -26.48 -3.22 -17.72
N GLU A 89 -26.57 -2.02 -17.17
CA GLU A 89 -25.49 -1.05 -17.19
C GLU A 89 -24.42 -1.41 -16.15
N MET A 90 -23.18 -1.04 -16.46
CA MET A 90 -22.09 -1.04 -15.49
C MET A 90 -21.96 0.35 -14.87
N LEU A 91 -22.19 0.43 -13.56
CA LEU A 91 -21.82 1.58 -12.73
C LEU A 91 -20.44 1.33 -12.14
N ALA A 92 -19.56 2.34 -12.11
CA ALA A 92 -18.31 2.26 -11.38
C ALA A 92 -17.98 3.55 -10.64
N VAL A 93 -17.55 3.38 -9.39
CA VAL A 93 -17.19 4.48 -8.50
C VAL A 93 -15.69 4.59 -8.37
N SER A 94 -15.17 5.75 -8.74
CA SER A 94 -13.74 6.04 -8.66
C SER A 94 -13.44 7.13 -7.62
N ALA A 95 -12.28 6.97 -6.98
CA ALA A 95 -11.73 7.90 -6.03
C ALA A 95 -11.32 9.26 -6.66
N ASN A 96 -11.36 9.41 -7.99
CA ASN A 96 -11.26 10.71 -8.67
C ASN A 96 -12.52 11.58 -8.49
N GLY A 97 -13.55 11.06 -7.82
CA GLY A 97 -14.79 11.79 -7.52
C GLY A 97 -15.86 11.65 -8.60
N ASN A 98 -15.71 10.67 -9.49
CA ASN A 98 -16.67 10.40 -10.55
C ASN A 98 -17.38 9.06 -10.34
N LEU A 99 -18.68 9.06 -10.63
CA LEU A 99 -19.47 7.86 -10.91
C LEU A 99 -19.64 7.77 -12.42
N TYR A 100 -19.21 6.66 -13.00
CA TYR A 100 -19.34 6.38 -14.43
C TYR A 100 -20.47 5.39 -14.67
N CYS A 101 -21.21 5.57 -15.75
CA CYS A 101 -22.20 4.61 -16.25
C CYS A 101 -21.86 4.23 -17.68
N TRP A 102 -21.57 2.95 -17.91
CA TRP A 102 -21.43 2.37 -19.24
C TRP A 102 -22.62 1.47 -19.54
N SER A 103 -23.07 1.48 -20.78
CA SER A 103 -24.03 0.50 -21.30
C SER A 103 -23.41 -0.90 -21.34
N ASN A 104 -24.27 -1.90 -21.49
CA ASN A 104 -23.90 -3.31 -21.62
C ASN A 104 -22.86 -3.59 -22.73
N ASP A 105 -22.80 -2.75 -23.78
CA ASP A 105 -21.83 -2.80 -24.88
C ASP A 105 -20.57 -1.93 -24.68
N GLY A 106 -20.45 -1.30 -23.51
CA GLY A 106 -19.30 -0.51 -23.09
C GLY A 106 -19.30 0.94 -23.57
N ALA A 107 -20.40 1.48 -24.11
CA ALA A 107 -20.48 2.92 -24.40
C ALA A 107 -20.76 3.73 -23.13
N ILE A 108 -20.07 4.87 -22.92
CA ILE A 108 -20.40 5.78 -21.82
C ILE A 108 -21.81 6.35 -22.06
N ARG A 109 -22.71 6.15 -21.09
CA ARG A 109 -24.03 6.79 -21.06
C ARG A 109 -23.94 8.16 -20.41
N TRP A 110 -23.32 8.23 -19.23
CA TRP A 110 -23.13 9.47 -18.48
C TRP A 110 -22.03 9.33 -17.43
N VAL A 111 -21.58 10.48 -16.91
CA VAL A 111 -20.62 10.59 -15.80
C VAL A 111 -21.15 11.65 -14.83
N PHE A 112 -21.16 11.33 -13.53
CA PHE A 112 -21.60 12.24 -12.49
C PHE A 112 -20.43 12.69 -11.60
N ASN A 113 -20.37 14.01 -11.35
CA ASN A 113 -19.50 14.66 -10.39
C ASN A 113 -20.29 15.80 -9.71
N PRO A 114 -20.19 16.01 -8.39
CA PRO A 114 -20.99 17.01 -7.69
C PRO A 114 -20.50 18.47 -7.90
N GLY A 115 -19.41 18.68 -8.63
CA GLY A 115 -18.84 20.00 -8.95
C GLY A 115 -17.72 20.46 -8.00
N HIS A 116 -17.27 19.60 -7.10
CA HIS A 116 -16.18 19.84 -6.16
C HIS A 116 -15.40 18.55 -5.91
N LYS A 117 -14.20 18.65 -5.33
CA LYS A 117 -13.38 17.48 -5.04
C LYS A 117 -14.04 16.61 -3.96
N VAL A 118 -14.27 15.36 -4.31
CA VAL A 118 -14.82 14.31 -3.46
C VAL A 118 -14.12 13.00 -3.81
N ARG A 119 -14.02 12.10 -2.84
CA ARG A 119 -13.63 10.71 -3.08
C ARG A 119 -14.85 9.84 -2.85
N PHE A 120 -15.50 9.40 -3.92
CA PHE A 120 -16.57 8.41 -3.81
C PHE A 120 -15.99 7.03 -3.48
N SER A 121 -16.73 6.24 -2.71
CA SER A 121 -16.37 4.84 -2.39
C SER A 121 -17.41 3.83 -2.84
N GLU A 122 -18.69 4.20 -2.90
CA GLU A 122 -19.79 3.24 -3.00
C GLU A 122 -20.90 3.74 -3.90
N VAL A 123 -21.56 2.79 -4.57
CA VAL A 123 -22.78 2.99 -5.35
C VAL A 123 -23.76 1.87 -5.05
N ALA A 124 -25.05 2.17 -5.07
CA ALA A 124 -26.12 1.17 -5.08
C ALA A 124 -27.27 1.64 -5.96
N VAL A 125 -28.08 0.71 -6.46
CA VAL A 125 -29.25 1.02 -7.29
C VAL A 125 -30.50 0.47 -6.61
N ALA A 126 -31.44 1.36 -6.26
CA ALA A 126 -32.74 0.97 -5.72
C ALA A 126 -33.82 1.08 -6.80
N HIS A 127 -34.66 0.06 -6.90
CA HIS A 127 -35.75 -0.05 -7.85
C HIS A 127 -37.11 0.23 -7.20
N GLU A 128 -37.96 0.94 -7.95
CA GLU A 128 -39.38 1.12 -7.67
C GLU A 128 -40.16 0.70 -8.93
N GLY A 129 -40.35 -0.61 -9.10
CA GLY A 129 -40.73 -1.21 -10.39
C GLY A 129 -39.63 -1.01 -11.44
N VAL A 130 -39.98 -0.49 -12.63
CA VAL A 130 -39.00 -0.21 -13.71
C VAL A 130 -38.16 1.06 -13.47
N LYS A 131 -38.40 1.79 -12.39
CA LYS A 131 -37.69 3.05 -12.11
C LYS A 131 -36.48 2.78 -11.22
N ALA A 132 -35.28 2.94 -11.77
CA ALA A 132 -34.03 2.93 -11.02
C ALA A 132 -33.72 4.28 -10.36
N ARG A 133 -33.14 4.23 -9.16
CA ARG A 133 -32.55 5.36 -8.43
C ARG A 133 -31.13 5.00 -8.03
N VAL A 134 -30.16 5.77 -8.49
CA VAL A 134 -28.75 5.49 -8.23
C VAL A 134 -28.29 6.30 -7.03
N PHE A 135 -27.72 5.64 -6.03
CA PHE A 135 -27.19 6.26 -4.82
C PHE A 135 -25.67 6.17 -4.81
N VAL A 136 -24.99 7.28 -4.56
CA VAL A 136 -23.52 7.33 -4.49
C VAL A 136 -23.07 8.18 -3.32
N GLY A 137 -21.97 7.78 -2.68
CA GLY A 137 -21.44 8.52 -1.54
C GLY A 137 -19.96 8.25 -1.28
N GLY A 138 -19.37 9.14 -0.48
CA GLY A 138 -17.93 9.19 -0.29
C GLY A 138 -17.51 9.82 1.03
N ASN A 139 -16.38 10.53 0.99
CA ASN A 139 -15.81 11.21 2.15
C ASN A 139 -16.45 12.57 2.49
N ASP A 140 -17.32 13.13 1.64
CA ASP A 140 -17.88 14.48 1.80
C ASP A 140 -19.15 14.54 2.66
N PHE A 141 -19.51 13.43 3.30
CA PHE A 141 -20.68 13.30 4.18
C PHE A 141 -22.01 13.62 3.49
N VAL A 142 -22.10 13.32 2.19
CA VAL A 142 -23.33 13.46 1.39
C VAL A 142 -23.64 12.14 0.69
N LEU A 143 -24.89 11.71 0.80
CA LEU A 143 -25.49 10.69 -0.05
C LEU A 143 -26.22 11.38 -1.21
N TYR A 144 -25.75 11.15 -2.42
CA TYR A 144 -26.31 11.69 -3.66
C TYR A 144 -27.30 10.69 -4.26
N GLU A 145 -28.43 11.18 -4.78
CA GLU A 145 -29.40 10.39 -5.54
C GLU A 145 -29.46 10.90 -6.98
N LEU A 146 -29.27 10.01 -7.94
CA LEU A 146 -29.39 10.29 -9.37
C LEU A 146 -30.56 9.52 -9.98
N ASP A 147 -31.13 10.06 -11.06
CA ASP A 147 -32.02 9.28 -11.93
C ASP A 147 -31.23 8.37 -12.89
N SER A 148 -31.92 7.56 -13.69
CA SER A 148 -31.31 6.65 -14.67
C SER A 148 -30.51 7.35 -15.78
N LYS A 149 -30.61 8.68 -15.89
CA LYS A 149 -29.85 9.50 -16.85
C LYS A 149 -28.67 10.20 -16.20
N GLY A 150 -28.33 9.85 -14.95
CA GLY A 150 -27.23 10.44 -14.19
C GLY A 150 -27.52 11.86 -13.70
N GLN A 151 -28.77 12.33 -13.73
CA GLN A 151 -29.12 13.66 -13.25
C GLN A 151 -29.35 13.64 -11.76
N LEU A 152 -28.71 14.57 -11.05
CA LEU A 152 -28.89 14.73 -9.62
C LEU A 152 -30.34 15.10 -9.27
N THR A 153 -30.98 14.28 -8.45
CA THR A 153 -32.36 14.48 -8.00
C THR A 153 -32.42 14.94 -6.54
N SER A 154 -31.53 14.44 -5.67
CA SER A 154 -31.46 14.89 -4.27
C SER A 154 -30.07 14.74 -3.65
N LYS A 155 -29.84 15.46 -2.54
CA LYS A 155 -28.66 15.34 -1.67
C LYS A 155 -29.14 15.14 -0.25
N THR A 156 -28.61 14.13 0.44
CA THR A 156 -28.90 13.87 1.86
C THR A 156 -27.61 14.01 2.65
N LYS A 157 -27.60 14.90 3.64
CA LYS A 157 -26.47 14.99 4.55
C LYS A 157 -26.45 13.75 5.45
N ILE A 158 -25.29 13.14 5.60
CA ILE A 158 -25.04 11.98 6.45
C ILE A 158 -23.93 12.31 7.45
N GLU A 159 -23.68 11.41 8.39
CA GLU A 159 -22.57 11.52 9.35
C GLU A 159 -21.49 10.51 8.96
N GLY A 160 -20.21 10.90 8.98
CA GLY A 160 -19.07 10.04 8.66
C GLY A 160 -18.90 9.68 7.17
N THR A 161 -17.72 9.16 6.82
CA THR A 161 -17.36 8.77 5.44
C THR A 161 -18.08 7.50 5.03
N VAL A 162 -18.70 7.46 3.84
CA VAL A 162 -19.41 6.27 3.34
C VAL A 162 -18.46 5.08 3.21
N ARG A 163 -18.82 3.99 3.90
CA ARG A 163 -18.11 2.70 3.84
C ARG A 163 -18.83 1.71 2.94
N LYS A 164 -20.15 1.56 3.05
CA LYS A 164 -20.99 0.67 2.22
C LYS A 164 -22.39 1.23 2.02
N ILE A 165 -22.91 1.02 0.81
CA ILE A 165 -24.30 1.26 0.42
C ILE A 165 -24.76 -0.02 -0.28
N GLU A 166 -25.90 -0.58 0.12
CA GLU A 166 -26.55 -1.67 -0.60
C GLU A 166 -28.03 -1.34 -0.76
N ALA A 167 -28.66 -1.89 -1.79
CA ALA A 167 -30.10 -1.80 -2.02
C ALA A 167 -30.69 -3.21 -2.12
N GLY A 168 -31.93 -3.36 -1.69
CA GLY A 168 -32.65 -4.63 -1.70
C GLY A 168 -33.98 -4.56 -0.96
N ASP A 169 -34.82 -5.56 -1.15
CA ASP A 169 -36.10 -5.74 -0.48
C ASP A 169 -35.89 -6.29 0.94
N PHE A 170 -35.37 -5.44 1.83
CA PHE A 170 -35.05 -5.86 3.19
C PHE A 170 -36.28 -5.86 4.13
N ILE A 171 -37.21 -4.92 3.95
CA ILE A 171 -38.19 -4.53 5.00
C ILE A 171 -39.64 -4.69 4.54
N GLU A 172 -40.01 -4.16 3.39
CA GLU A 172 -41.39 -4.14 2.89
C GLU A 172 -41.44 -4.76 1.49
N ASP A 173 -42.16 -5.88 1.38
CA ASP A 173 -42.31 -6.68 0.16
C ASP A 173 -42.53 -5.83 -1.10
N GLY A 174 -41.67 -6.04 -2.09
CA GLY A 174 -41.62 -5.33 -3.36
C GLY A 174 -41.14 -3.88 -3.26
N LYS A 175 -40.48 -3.47 -2.17
CA LYS A 175 -39.91 -2.14 -2.01
C LYS A 175 -38.51 -2.17 -1.43
N ASP A 176 -37.58 -1.69 -2.25
CA ASP A 176 -36.19 -1.54 -1.83
C ASP A 176 -36.02 -0.57 -0.66
N ALA A 177 -35.13 -0.96 0.26
CA ALA A 177 -34.53 -0.09 1.25
C ALA A 177 -33.03 0.03 0.98
N LEU A 178 -32.43 1.13 1.42
CA LEU A 178 -30.97 1.29 1.37
C LEU A 178 -30.35 0.89 2.69
N PHE A 179 -29.46 -0.08 2.68
CA PHE A 179 -28.47 -0.21 3.76
C PHE A 179 -27.40 0.86 3.57
N LEU A 180 -27.10 1.63 4.62
CA LEU A 180 -25.99 2.58 4.64
C LEU A 180 -25.14 2.33 5.88
N GLN A 181 -23.83 2.23 5.68
CA GLN A 181 -22.83 2.29 6.74
C GLN A 181 -21.79 3.39 6.45
N THR A 182 -21.47 4.18 7.46
CA THR A 182 -20.43 5.21 7.40
C THR A 182 -19.40 5.06 8.51
N TYR A 183 -18.14 5.41 8.25
CA TYR A 183 -17.05 5.38 9.22
C TYR A 183 -16.73 6.73 9.83
N SER A 184 -16.45 6.71 11.13
CA SER A 184 -15.75 7.77 11.86
C SER A 184 -14.28 7.42 12.12
N HIS A 185 -13.94 6.13 12.11
CA HIS A 185 -12.58 5.63 12.31
C HIS A 185 -12.16 4.72 11.14
N ASP A 186 -10.89 4.74 10.75
CA ASP A 186 -10.35 4.03 9.56
C ASP A 186 -10.56 2.49 9.55
N LYS A 187 -10.89 1.84 10.67
CA LYS A 187 -11.00 0.36 10.79
C LYS A 187 -12.10 -0.08 11.74
N PHE A 188 -12.18 0.55 12.92
CA PHE A 188 -13.10 0.17 13.98
C PHE A 188 -13.85 1.40 14.48
N GLY A 189 -15.09 1.58 14.03
CA GLY A 189 -15.94 2.67 14.46
C GLY A 189 -16.72 3.26 13.29
N TRP A 190 -18.02 3.31 13.45
CA TRP A 190 -18.94 3.87 12.47
C TRP A 190 -19.70 5.05 13.06
N ALA A 191 -20.06 6.00 12.21
CA ALA A 191 -20.88 7.16 12.60
C ALA A 191 -22.37 6.84 12.45
N PHE A 192 -22.75 6.21 11.34
CA PHE A 192 -24.10 5.72 11.08
C PHE A 192 -24.09 4.29 10.54
N MET A 193 -25.13 3.55 10.89
CA MET A 193 -25.43 2.28 10.26
C MET A 193 -26.91 1.93 10.37
N GLY A 194 -27.53 1.55 9.26
CA GLY A 194 -28.92 1.11 9.26
C GLY A 194 -29.59 1.18 7.90
N PHE A 195 -30.91 1.06 7.91
CA PHE A 195 -31.74 1.10 6.70
C PHE A 195 -32.40 2.47 6.52
N ILE A 196 -32.41 2.98 5.30
CA ILE A 196 -32.99 4.26 4.90
C ILE A 196 -33.99 4.02 3.77
N ASP A 197 -35.12 4.70 3.83
CA ASP A 197 -36.10 4.72 2.75
C ASP A 197 -35.56 5.50 1.55
N PRO A 198 -35.42 4.89 0.36
CA PRO A 198 -34.79 5.52 -0.80
C PRO A 198 -35.59 6.70 -1.35
N VAL A 199 -36.86 6.89 -0.98
CA VAL A 199 -37.68 8.00 -1.48
C VAL A 199 -37.65 9.18 -0.51
N SER A 200 -38.16 8.96 0.70
CA SER A 200 -38.35 9.94 1.77
C SER A 200 -37.07 10.26 2.54
N LYS A 201 -36.00 9.46 2.39
CA LYS A 201 -34.72 9.59 3.09
C LYS A 201 -34.83 9.45 4.62
N LYS A 202 -35.96 8.90 5.10
CA LYS A 202 -36.15 8.62 6.52
C LYS A 202 -35.38 7.38 6.91
N VAL A 203 -34.72 7.43 8.05
CA VAL A 203 -34.13 6.25 8.68
C VAL A 203 -35.27 5.31 9.08
N LEU A 204 -35.30 4.13 8.48
CA LEU A 204 -36.24 3.05 8.77
C LEU A 204 -35.79 2.25 9.99
N LYS A 205 -34.49 1.95 10.06
CA LYS A 205 -33.83 1.26 11.19
C LYS A 205 -32.48 1.87 11.46
N ASP A 206 -32.15 2.01 12.73
CA ASP A 206 -30.90 2.58 13.21
C ASP A 206 -30.22 1.59 14.14
N ALA A 207 -29.08 1.06 13.71
CA ALA A 207 -28.35 0.07 14.46
C ALA A 207 -27.80 0.66 15.77
N GLY A 208 -27.45 1.95 15.81
CA GLY A 208 -26.94 2.63 17.01
C GLY A 208 -27.94 2.70 18.16
N LYS A 209 -29.22 2.58 17.85
CA LYS A 209 -30.31 2.53 18.83
C LYS A 209 -30.72 1.11 19.18
N SER A 210 -30.18 0.10 18.51
CA SER A 210 -30.52 -1.29 18.77
C SER A 210 -29.76 -1.84 19.98
N SER A 211 -30.49 -2.44 20.92
CA SER A 211 -29.92 -3.19 22.02
C SER A 211 -29.46 -4.60 21.63
N SER A 212 -29.77 -5.07 20.41
CA SER A 212 -29.45 -6.42 19.94
C SER A 212 -28.03 -6.57 19.38
N LEU A 213 -27.32 -5.47 19.10
CA LEU A 213 -25.99 -5.54 18.51
C LEU A 213 -24.95 -6.04 19.51
N SER A 214 -24.22 -7.07 19.10
CA SER A 214 -23.13 -7.64 19.90
C SER A 214 -21.98 -6.64 20.09
N LYS A 215 -21.15 -6.90 21.10
CA LYS A 215 -19.94 -6.09 21.35
C LYS A 215 -18.91 -6.22 20.21
N ASP A 216 -18.84 -7.41 19.62
CA ASP A 216 -17.95 -7.69 18.49
C ASP A 216 -18.33 -6.83 17.27
N TRP A 217 -19.63 -6.57 17.09
CA TRP A 217 -20.12 -5.71 16.02
C TRP A 217 -19.72 -4.24 16.14
N LYS A 218 -19.77 -3.67 17.34
CA LYS A 218 -19.34 -2.28 17.57
C LYS A 218 -17.88 -2.04 17.18
N ASN A 219 -17.09 -3.11 17.02
CA ASN A 219 -15.69 -3.06 16.63
C ASN A 219 -15.40 -4.05 15.50
N PHE A 220 -16.35 -4.23 14.57
CA PHE A 220 -16.16 -5.07 13.41
C PHE A 220 -15.57 -4.26 12.27
N MET A 221 -14.48 -4.76 11.70
CA MET A 221 -13.91 -4.21 10.48
C MET A 221 -14.57 -4.89 9.30
N LEU A 222 -15.36 -4.11 8.56
CA LEU A 222 -16.10 -4.59 7.39
C LEU A 222 -15.18 -4.65 6.18
N SER A 223 -14.99 -5.82 5.58
CA SER A 223 -14.26 -5.97 4.31
C SER A 223 -15.20 -6.10 3.12
N ASP A 224 -16.28 -6.87 3.23
CA ASP A 224 -17.17 -7.14 2.10
C ASP A 224 -18.64 -7.30 2.57
N VAL A 225 -19.58 -7.03 1.67
CA VAL A 225 -21.04 -7.13 1.89
C VAL A 225 -21.69 -7.75 0.66
N LYS A 226 -22.73 -8.56 0.87
CA LYS A 226 -23.58 -9.14 -0.17
C LYS A 226 -25.04 -9.11 0.27
N VAL A 227 -25.95 -9.21 -0.69
CA VAL A 227 -27.39 -9.20 -0.47
C VAL A 227 -28.00 -10.45 -1.11
N ASP A 228 -28.76 -11.23 -0.34
CA ASP A 228 -29.44 -12.45 -0.82
C ASP A 228 -30.49 -12.94 0.21
N ASP A 229 -31.53 -13.67 -0.21
CA ASP A 229 -32.55 -14.26 0.68
C ASP A 229 -32.07 -15.62 1.23
N ILE A 230 -31.37 -15.60 2.36
CA ILE A 230 -30.74 -16.82 2.90
C ILE A 230 -31.65 -17.59 3.85
N ASP A 231 -32.66 -16.97 4.44
CA ASP A 231 -33.63 -17.65 5.30
C ASP A 231 -34.90 -18.12 4.55
N GLY A 232 -35.07 -17.68 3.30
CA GLY A 232 -36.13 -18.09 2.39
C GLY A 232 -37.48 -17.45 2.71
N ASP A 233 -37.50 -16.31 3.38
CA ASP A 233 -38.72 -15.59 3.73
C ASP A 233 -39.26 -14.69 2.59
N GLY A 234 -38.53 -14.63 1.47
CA GLY A 234 -38.86 -13.83 0.29
C GLY A 234 -38.35 -12.39 0.36
N ARG A 235 -37.53 -12.05 1.36
CA ARG A 235 -36.87 -10.75 1.51
C ARG A 235 -35.36 -10.92 1.47
N ASP A 236 -34.70 -9.86 1.08
CA ASP A 236 -33.26 -9.82 1.06
C ASP A 236 -32.68 -9.76 2.48
N ASP A 237 -31.61 -10.50 2.70
CA ASP A 237 -30.77 -10.43 3.89
C ASP A 237 -29.42 -9.77 3.56
N LEU A 238 -28.88 -9.05 4.54
CA LEU A 238 -27.55 -8.45 4.45
C LEU A 238 -26.51 -9.43 4.96
N LEU A 239 -25.63 -9.91 4.09
CA LEU A 239 -24.49 -10.76 4.42
C LEU A 239 -23.24 -9.90 4.58
N VAL A 240 -22.61 -9.98 5.74
CA VAL A 240 -21.47 -9.16 6.12
C VAL A 240 -20.25 -10.02 6.41
N PHE A 241 -19.14 -9.68 5.75
CA PHE A 241 -17.86 -10.37 5.88
C PHE A 241 -16.78 -9.44 6.43
N GLY A 242 -15.91 -9.99 7.28
CA GLY A 242 -14.82 -9.22 7.87
C GLY A 242 -14.26 -9.84 9.13
N ALA A 243 -13.73 -8.99 9.99
CA ALA A 243 -13.05 -9.45 11.19
C ALA A 243 -13.30 -8.54 12.40
N PRO A 244 -13.51 -9.11 13.60
CA PRO A 244 -13.52 -8.36 14.84
C PRO A 244 -12.08 -8.01 15.25
N LYS A 245 -11.90 -7.28 16.36
CA LYS A 245 -10.55 -6.94 16.89
C LYS A 245 -9.65 -8.14 17.18
N THR A 246 -10.21 -9.34 17.36
CA THR A 246 -9.41 -10.58 17.52
C THR A 246 -8.82 -11.10 16.20
N SER A 247 -9.23 -10.52 15.07
CA SER A 247 -8.82 -10.86 13.70
C SER A 247 -9.12 -12.31 13.32
N LEU A 248 -10.30 -12.81 13.68
CA LEU A 248 -10.80 -14.09 13.20
C LEU A 248 -11.62 -13.89 11.92
N ALA A 249 -11.66 -14.91 11.06
CA ALA A 249 -12.61 -14.95 9.95
C ALA A 249 -14.04 -14.80 10.49
N GLY A 250 -14.79 -13.86 9.95
CA GLY A 250 -16.13 -13.53 10.41
C GLY A 250 -17.12 -13.40 9.26
N PHE A 251 -18.30 -14.00 9.47
CA PHE A 251 -19.49 -13.80 8.67
C PHE A 251 -20.70 -13.66 9.58
N MET A 252 -21.60 -12.74 9.23
CA MET A 252 -22.91 -12.57 9.87
C MET A 252 -23.94 -12.23 8.80
N ALA A 253 -25.19 -12.60 9.02
CA ALA A 253 -26.31 -12.17 8.20
C ALA A 253 -27.43 -11.55 9.05
N TRP A 254 -28.05 -10.51 8.51
CA TRP A 254 -29.17 -9.79 9.12
C TRP A 254 -30.33 -9.63 8.15
N ASN A 255 -31.53 -9.87 8.66
CA ASN A 255 -32.75 -9.46 7.97
C ASN A 255 -33.00 -7.95 8.13
N GLY A 256 -34.04 -7.43 7.47
CA GLY A 256 -34.40 -5.99 7.53
C GLY A 256 -34.76 -5.44 8.91
N GLU A 257 -34.93 -6.29 9.92
CA GLU A 257 -35.10 -5.87 11.32
C GLU A 257 -33.75 -5.71 12.07
N LEU A 258 -32.62 -5.84 11.37
CA LEU A 258 -31.26 -5.87 11.93
C LEU A 258 -31.12 -6.96 13.00
N LYS A 259 -31.81 -8.09 12.81
CA LYS A 259 -31.73 -9.26 13.68
C LYS A 259 -30.82 -10.31 13.05
N GLU A 260 -29.86 -10.80 13.82
CA GLU A 260 -28.95 -11.86 13.36
C GLU A 260 -29.73 -13.15 13.08
N ILE A 261 -29.60 -13.65 11.86
CA ILE A 261 -30.22 -14.90 11.39
C ILE A 261 -29.20 -16.01 11.14
N ALA A 262 -27.95 -15.64 10.84
CA ALA A 262 -26.83 -16.56 10.66
C ALA A 262 -25.52 -15.90 11.10
N SER A 263 -24.57 -16.69 11.59
CA SER A 263 -23.20 -16.24 11.81
C SER A 263 -22.20 -17.37 11.81
N PHE A 264 -20.97 -17.05 11.44
CA PHE A 264 -19.83 -17.93 11.48
C PHE A 264 -18.61 -17.18 12.04
N TRP A 265 -17.87 -17.87 12.90
CA TRP A 265 -16.61 -17.38 13.45
C TRP A 265 -15.53 -18.46 13.32
N GLY A 266 -14.43 -18.10 12.67
CA GLY A 266 -13.28 -18.98 12.48
C GLY A 266 -12.58 -19.37 13.78
N ASP A 267 -11.79 -20.43 13.71
CA ASP A 267 -11.00 -20.93 14.84
C ASP A 267 -9.78 -20.02 15.09
N LYS A 268 -9.39 -19.83 16.35
CA LYS A 268 -8.16 -19.07 16.70
C LYS A 268 -6.90 -19.66 16.07
N LYS A 269 -6.86 -20.98 15.85
CA LYS A 269 -5.74 -21.63 15.16
C LYS A 269 -5.62 -21.21 13.70
N ASP A 270 -6.70 -20.69 13.11
CA ASP A 270 -6.75 -20.28 11.70
C ASP A 270 -6.35 -18.82 11.50
N LYS A 271 -6.14 -18.07 12.60
CA LYS A 271 -5.73 -16.66 12.57
C LYS A 271 -4.52 -16.46 11.67
N GLN A 272 -4.65 -15.49 10.78
CA GLN A 272 -3.66 -15.06 9.82
C GLN A 272 -3.47 -13.55 9.99
N ARG A 273 -2.22 -13.13 10.07
CA ARG A 273 -1.89 -11.70 10.23
C ARG A 273 -2.32 -10.93 8.97
N TYR A 274 -3.10 -9.87 9.16
CA TYR A 274 -3.63 -9.01 8.11
C TYR A 274 -4.44 -9.69 6.99
N ALA A 275 -4.96 -10.90 7.23
CA ALA A 275 -5.91 -11.51 6.31
C ALA A 275 -7.29 -10.85 6.45
N HIS A 276 -7.95 -10.61 5.32
CA HIS A 276 -9.34 -10.17 5.25
C HIS A 276 -10.26 -11.35 4.91
N THR A 277 -11.53 -11.21 5.26
CA THR A 277 -12.56 -12.17 4.91
C THR A 277 -13.42 -11.60 3.79
N ILE A 278 -13.43 -12.28 2.66
CA ILE A 278 -14.33 -12.01 1.53
C ILE A 278 -15.29 -13.19 1.39
N GLY A 279 -16.46 -12.98 0.82
CA GLY A 279 -17.45 -14.05 0.72
C GLY A 279 -18.65 -13.73 -0.16
N THR A 280 -19.42 -14.77 -0.46
CA THR A 280 -20.69 -14.67 -1.18
C THR A 280 -21.62 -15.83 -0.81
N SER A 281 -22.92 -15.62 -1.01
CA SER A 281 -23.89 -16.71 -1.13
C SER A 281 -23.70 -17.41 -2.48
N LEU A 282 -24.03 -18.71 -2.53
CA LEU A 282 -24.05 -19.52 -3.74
C LEU A 282 -25.47 -19.79 -4.25
N LEU A 283 -26.48 -19.09 -3.73
CA LEU A 283 -27.84 -19.22 -4.22
C LEU A 283 -27.95 -18.68 -5.67
N PRO A 284 -28.96 -19.15 -6.43
CA PRO A 284 -29.81 -20.31 -6.15
C PRO A 284 -29.11 -21.67 -6.40
N THR A 285 -27.88 -21.65 -6.94
CA THR A 285 -27.13 -22.85 -7.36
C THR A 285 -26.91 -23.85 -6.22
N ARG A 286 -26.50 -23.36 -5.05
CA ARG A 286 -26.28 -24.15 -3.83
C ARG A 286 -26.78 -23.39 -2.61
N LYS A 287 -27.32 -24.12 -1.62
CA LYS A 287 -27.76 -23.55 -0.33
C LYS A 287 -26.59 -23.41 0.65
N GLU A 288 -25.56 -22.70 0.21
CA GLU A 288 -24.26 -22.61 0.86
C GLU A 288 -23.75 -21.16 0.80
N ILE A 289 -22.94 -20.79 1.79
CA ILE A 289 -22.19 -19.53 1.83
C ILE A 289 -20.71 -19.89 1.79
N VAL A 290 -19.97 -19.25 0.90
CA VAL A 290 -18.52 -19.41 0.78
C VAL A 290 -17.81 -18.17 1.31
N MET A 291 -16.69 -18.39 2.00
CA MET A 291 -15.79 -17.33 2.44
C MET A 291 -14.34 -17.73 2.20
N GLN A 292 -13.51 -16.77 1.80
CA GLN A 292 -12.06 -16.89 1.87
C GLN A 292 -11.51 -15.99 2.98
N TYR A 293 -10.61 -16.53 3.79
CA TYR A 293 -9.84 -15.81 4.80
C TYR A 293 -8.36 -16.14 4.65
N GLY A 294 -7.61 -15.24 4.02
CA GLY A 294 -6.25 -15.53 3.57
C GLY A 294 -6.22 -16.79 2.70
N GLY A 295 -5.35 -17.74 3.01
CA GLY A 295 -5.24 -19.00 2.25
C GLY A 295 -6.26 -20.08 2.60
N LEU A 296 -7.29 -19.75 3.39
CA LEU A 296 -8.31 -20.71 3.85
C LEU A 296 -9.66 -20.43 3.21
N LEU A 297 -10.34 -21.47 2.76
CA LEU A 297 -11.72 -21.42 2.29
C LEU A 297 -12.63 -22.07 3.34
N TYR A 298 -13.74 -21.42 3.66
CA TYR A 298 -14.81 -21.94 4.50
C TYR A 298 -16.10 -22.01 3.68
N VAL A 299 -16.80 -23.14 3.80
CA VAL A 299 -18.14 -23.31 3.25
C VAL A 299 -19.10 -23.60 4.41
N CYS A 300 -20.13 -22.79 4.53
CA CYS A 300 -21.17 -22.88 5.55
C CYS A 300 -22.52 -23.19 4.90
N ASP A 301 -23.45 -23.76 5.68
CA ASP A 301 -24.86 -23.70 5.31
C ASP A 301 -25.40 -22.27 5.50
N LEU A 302 -26.63 -22.02 5.04
CA LEU A 302 -27.29 -20.71 5.16
C LEU A 302 -27.52 -20.24 6.61
N LYS A 303 -27.29 -21.10 7.62
CA LYS A 303 -27.37 -20.75 9.05
C LYS A 303 -26.00 -20.46 9.66
N GLY A 304 -24.94 -20.44 8.85
CA GLY A 304 -23.56 -20.20 9.28
C GLY A 304 -22.89 -21.43 9.89
N LYS A 305 -23.51 -22.62 9.84
CA LYS A 305 -22.86 -23.84 10.32
C LYS A 305 -21.81 -24.28 9.31
N LEU A 306 -20.57 -24.42 9.78
CA LEU A 306 -19.46 -24.91 8.97
C LEU A 306 -19.76 -26.32 8.40
N LEU A 307 -19.67 -26.44 7.08
CA LEU A 307 -19.76 -27.70 6.33
C LEU A 307 -18.36 -28.19 5.97
N HIS A 308 -17.56 -27.30 5.37
CA HIS A 308 -16.23 -27.63 4.86
C HIS A 308 -15.21 -26.52 5.14
N ARG A 309 -13.95 -26.94 5.31
CA ARG A 309 -12.80 -26.06 5.44
C ARG A 309 -11.65 -26.65 4.62
N SER A 310 -11.09 -25.89 3.71
CA SER A 310 -9.94 -26.29 2.87
C SER A 310 -8.86 -25.21 2.86
N GLY A 311 -7.75 -25.49 2.17
CA GLY A 311 -6.61 -24.58 2.06
C GLY A 311 -5.65 -24.61 3.25
N ILE A 312 -4.61 -23.78 3.14
CA ILE A 312 -3.50 -23.68 4.09
C ILE A 312 -3.29 -22.19 4.40
N LYS A 313 -3.07 -21.87 5.68
CA LYS A 313 -2.82 -20.48 6.12
C LYS A 313 -1.70 -19.84 5.29
N HIS A 314 -1.99 -18.64 4.77
CA HIS A 314 -1.10 -17.83 3.95
C HIS A 314 -0.54 -18.53 2.70
N ARG A 315 -1.26 -19.52 2.14
CA ARG A 315 -0.84 -20.28 0.95
C ARG A 315 -2.00 -20.41 -0.03
N GLY A 316 -1.69 -20.75 -1.28
CA GLY A 316 -2.65 -20.76 -2.38
C GLY A 316 -2.93 -19.36 -2.92
N VAL A 317 -3.90 -19.28 -3.83
CA VAL A 317 -4.34 -18.02 -4.44
C VAL A 317 -5.30 -17.31 -3.48
N ILE A 318 -4.95 -16.10 -3.07
CA ILE A 318 -5.76 -15.26 -2.18
C ILE A 318 -6.45 -14.20 -3.05
N PHE A 319 -7.76 -14.29 -3.20
CA PHE A 319 -8.53 -13.49 -4.15
C PHE A 319 -8.84 -12.09 -3.62
N ASN A 320 -9.09 -11.14 -4.53
CA ASN A 320 -9.59 -9.81 -4.16
C ASN A 320 -11.11 -9.83 -3.93
N ASN A 321 -11.83 -10.67 -4.68
CA ASN A 321 -13.28 -10.78 -4.62
C ASN A 321 -13.73 -12.21 -5.01
N LEU A 322 -14.97 -12.56 -4.68
CA LEU A 322 -15.65 -13.80 -5.07
C LEU A 322 -16.97 -13.44 -5.78
N THR A 323 -17.16 -13.95 -7.00
CA THR A 323 -18.34 -13.65 -7.83
C THR A 323 -19.05 -14.94 -8.24
N SER A 324 -20.30 -15.11 -7.81
CA SER A 324 -21.16 -16.22 -8.25
C SER A 324 -21.81 -15.89 -9.61
N VAL A 325 -21.88 -16.87 -10.51
CA VAL A 325 -22.56 -16.77 -11.81
C VAL A 325 -23.56 -17.93 -11.91
N PRO A 326 -24.80 -17.75 -11.41
CA PRO A 326 -25.79 -18.83 -11.36
C PRO A 326 -26.18 -19.42 -12.72
N GLU A 327 -26.16 -18.60 -13.78
CA GLU A 327 -26.53 -18.99 -15.15
C GLU A 327 -25.65 -20.12 -15.69
N THR A 328 -24.36 -20.12 -15.30
CA THR A 328 -23.38 -21.16 -15.68
C THR A 328 -23.11 -22.15 -14.55
N GLY A 329 -23.56 -21.87 -13.32
CA GLY A 329 -23.28 -22.69 -12.14
C GLY A 329 -21.81 -22.57 -11.68
N GLU A 330 -21.22 -21.40 -11.86
CA GLU A 330 -19.81 -21.14 -11.60
C GLU A 330 -19.62 -20.15 -10.44
N LEU A 331 -18.47 -20.27 -9.76
CA LEU A 331 -17.96 -19.28 -8.83
C LEU A 331 -16.57 -18.85 -9.33
N PHE A 332 -16.33 -17.55 -9.41
CA PHE A 332 -15.04 -16.99 -9.77
C PHE A 332 -14.31 -16.43 -8.56
N GLY A 333 -13.08 -16.91 -8.34
CA GLY A 333 -12.05 -16.19 -7.59
C GLY A 333 -11.48 -15.08 -8.46
N VAL A 334 -11.67 -13.83 -8.05
CA VAL A 334 -11.33 -12.64 -8.84
C VAL A 334 -9.92 -12.17 -8.49
N ALA A 335 -8.99 -12.41 -9.42
CA ALA A 335 -7.59 -12.04 -9.31
C ALA A 335 -6.92 -12.47 -8.01
N GLN A 336 -5.68 -12.04 -7.80
CA GLN A 336 -4.97 -12.28 -6.55
C GLN A 336 -4.51 -10.96 -5.95
N VAL A 337 -4.54 -10.89 -4.61
CA VAL A 337 -3.99 -9.78 -3.83
C VAL A 337 -2.53 -9.52 -4.23
N GLY A 338 -2.19 -8.26 -4.47
CA GLY A 338 -0.86 -7.85 -4.93
C GLY A 338 -0.71 -7.66 -6.44
N GLY A 339 -1.81 -7.69 -7.20
CA GLY A 339 -1.82 -7.19 -8.59
C GLY A 339 -2.15 -8.23 -9.66
N GLY A 340 -2.82 -9.34 -9.30
CA GLY A 340 -3.20 -10.37 -10.26
C GLY A 340 -4.25 -9.91 -11.28
N ASN A 341 -4.32 -10.63 -12.39
CA ASN A 341 -5.28 -10.40 -13.48
C ASN A 341 -5.91 -11.68 -14.04
N SER A 342 -5.94 -12.74 -13.23
CA SER A 342 -6.55 -14.02 -13.61
C SER A 342 -7.89 -14.23 -12.91
N MET A 343 -8.82 -14.87 -13.62
CA MET A 343 -10.13 -15.28 -13.13
C MET A 343 -10.11 -16.78 -12.91
N TYR A 344 -10.34 -17.21 -11.67
CA TYR A 344 -10.19 -18.61 -11.23
C TYR A 344 -11.55 -19.27 -11.07
N ARG A 345 -11.86 -20.29 -11.88
CA ARG A 345 -13.22 -20.84 -11.97
C ARG A 345 -13.39 -22.07 -11.08
N TYR A 346 -14.44 -22.06 -10.26
CA TYR A 346 -14.96 -23.22 -9.55
C TYR A 346 -16.27 -23.68 -10.20
N ASP A 347 -16.33 -24.95 -10.60
CA ASP A 347 -17.58 -25.61 -11.04
C ASP A 347 -18.40 -26.04 -9.84
N LEU A 348 -19.51 -25.35 -9.56
CA LEU A 348 -20.35 -25.63 -8.39
C LEU A 348 -21.21 -26.89 -8.54
N SER A 349 -21.29 -27.46 -9.75
CA SER A 349 -21.95 -28.75 -10.00
C SER A 349 -21.13 -29.92 -9.47
N ALA A 350 -19.82 -29.74 -9.30
CA ALA A 350 -18.94 -30.74 -8.72
C ALA A 350 -19.24 -30.93 -7.22
N ALA A 351 -19.35 -32.19 -6.78
CA ALA A 351 -19.72 -32.52 -5.41
C ALA A 351 -18.70 -32.05 -4.36
N ASN A 352 -17.43 -31.87 -4.75
CA ASN A 352 -16.32 -31.48 -3.89
C ASN A 352 -15.58 -30.24 -4.43
N TRP A 353 -16.30 -29.31 -5.06
CA TRP A 353 -15.73 -28.11 -5.70
C TRP A 353 -14.78 -27.31 -4.78
N TRP A 354 -15.05 -27.26 -3.47
CA TRP A 354 -14.24 -26.54 -2.48
C TRP A 354 -12.84 -27.14 -2.24
N GLU A 355 -12.60 -28.36 -2.71
CA GLU A 355 -11.28 -29.01 -2.67
C GLU A 355 -10.42 -28.66 -3.88
N HIS A 356 -11.01 -28.07 -4.93
CA HIS A 356 -10.28 -27.66 -6.11
C HIS A 356 -9.29 -26.54 -5.77
N THR A 357 -8.05 -26.72 -6.19
CA THR A 357 -6.97 -25.75 -5.97
C THR A 357 -6.49 -25.20 -7.30
N HIS A 358 -6.26 -23.89 -7.36
CA HIS A 358 -5.70 -23.24 -8.53
C HIS A 358 -4.21 -23.01 -8.39
N GLU A 359 -3.50 -23.14 -9.51
CA GLU A 359 -2.13 -22.65 -9.65
C GLU A 359 -2.14 -21.15 -9.99
N LEU A 360 -1.07 -20.46 -9.58
CA LEU A 360 -0.88 -19.04 -9.90
C LEU A 360 -0.73 -18.85 -11.40
N GLN A 361 -1.36 -17.81 -11.96
CA GLN A 361 -1.39 -17.51 -13.39
C GLN A 361 -1.31 -16.00 -13.64
N GLY A 362 -1.19 -15.63 -14.91
CA GLY A 362 -1.19 -14.23 -15.35
C GLY A 362 -0.03 -13.43 -14.76
N ARG A 363 -0.31 -12.18 -14.42
CA ARG A 363 0.70 -11.21 -13.98
C ARG A 363 1.53 -11.67 -12.79
N LEU A 364 0.91 -12.31 -11.79
CA LEU A 364 1.66 -12.70 -10.59
C LEU A 364 2.53 -13.95 -10.82
N ALA A 365 2.16 -14.83 -11.74
CA ALA A 365 3.04 -15.92 -12.17
C ALA A 365 4.27 -15.37 -12.93
N GLU A 366 4.06 -14.35 -13.78
CA GLU A 366 5.16 -13.62 -14.44
C GLU A 366 6.09 -12.98 -13.40
N VAL A 367 5.53 -12.32 -12.38
CA VAL A 367 6.32 -11.72 -11.28
C VAL A 367 7.11 -12.79 -10.52
N GLU A 368 6.52 -13.94 -10.19
CA GLU A 368 7.22 -15.04 -9.52
C GLU A 368 8.42 -15.52 -10.35
N GLN A 369 8.25 -15.70 -11.66
CA GLN A 369 9.33 -16.05 -12.57
C GLN A 369 10.41 -14.98 -12.65
N ASN A 370 10.02 -13.69 -12.70
CA ASN A 370 10.95 -12.57 -12.74
C ASN A 370 11.77 -12.47 -11.44
N MET A 371 11.16 -12.76 -10.28
CA MET A 371 11.86 -12.81 -8.99
C MET A 371 12.86 -13.95 -8.93
N GLN A 372 12.48 -15.14 -9.40
CA GLN A 372 13.40 -16.27 -9.47
C GLN A 372 14.59 -15.97 -10.39
N THR A 373 14.34 -15.40 -11.56
CA THR A 373 15.38 -15.01 -12.52
C THR A 373 16.34 -14.00 -11.92
N LEU A 374 15.81 -12.96 -11.26
CA LEU A 374 16.61 -11.93 -10.60
C LEU A 374 17.50 -12.51 -9.49
N TYR A 375 16.95 -13.43 -8.68
CA TYR A 375 17.71 -14.10 -7.62
C TYR A 375 18.87 -14.94 -8.18
N GLU A 376 18.61 -15.75 -9.21
CA GLU A 376 19.64 -16.57 -9.86
C GLU A 376 20.74 -15.72 -10.50
N GLN A 377 20.36 -14.61 -11.15
CA GLN A 377 21.31 -13.65 -11.71
C GLN A 377 22.14 -12.97 -10.61
N ALA A 378 21.53 -12.58 -9.48
CA ALA A 378 22.23 -11.97 -8.37
C ALA A 378 23.26 -12.93 -7.72
N LEU A 379 22.92 -14.22 -7.58
CA LEU A 379 23.83 -15.24 -7.07
C LEU A 379 25.05 -15.47 -7.98
N THR A 380 24.86 -15.37 -9.30
CA THR A 380 25.90 -15.60 -10.30
C THR A 380 26.66 -14.33 -10.70
N PHE A 381 26.26 -13.17 -10.18
CA PHE A 381 26.92 -11.90 -10.45
C PHE A 381 28.32 -11.83 -9.84
N GLU A 382 29.26 -11.36 -10.66
CA GLU A 382 30.64 -11.05 -10.27
C GLU A 382 30.87 -9.55 -10.39
N ARG A 383 31.40 -8.95 -9.32
CA ARG A 383 31.68 -7.51 -9.28
C ARG A 383 32.65 -7.12 -10.41
N PRO A 384 32.33 -6.12 -11.24
CA PRO A 384 33.23 -5.66 -12.27
C PRO A 384 34.48 -5.01 -11.66
N ALA A 385 35.61 -5.07 -12.37
CA ALA A 385 36.91 -4.62 -11.86
C ALA A 385 36.98 -3.11 -11.50
N TYR A 386 36.13 -2.28 -12.11
CA TYR A 386 36.03 -0.85 -11.81
C TYR A 386 35.25 -0.57 -10.51
N GLN A 387 34.39 -1.49 -10.07
CA GLN A 387 33.62 -1.31 -8.84
C GLN A 387 34.41 -1.82 -7.64
N LYS A 388 34.54 -0.98 -6.61
CA LYS A 388 35.18 -1.34 -5.35
C LYS A 388 34.21 -2.08 -4.42
N LYS A 389 34.75 -2.91 -3.52
CA LYS A 389 33.99 -3.40 -2.36
C LYS A 389 33.62 -2.20 -1.48
N SER A 390 32.44 -2.22 -0.88
CA SER A 390 32.02 -1.21 0.11
C SER A 390 32.92 -1.27 1.34
N ASP A 391 33.25 -0.11 1.88
CA ASP A 391 33.91 -0.01 3.20
C ASP A 391 32.91 -0.19 4.36
N GLU A 392 31.61 -0.02 4.08
CA GLU A 392 30.54 -0.16 5.07
C GLU A 392 29.71 -1.45 4.89
N PRO A 393 29.43 -2.19 5.99
CA PRO A 393 28.57 -3.36 5.93
C PRO A 393 27.10 -2.95 5.75
N TRP A 394 26.30 -3.85 5.19
CA TRP A 394 24.85 -3.80 5.34
C TRP A 394 24.45 -4.17 6.77
N VAL A 395 23.55 -3.41 7.39
CA VAL A 395 23.07 -3.68 8.75
C VAL A 395 21.57 -3.92 8.75
N MET A 396 21.15 -5.19 8.82
CA MET A 396 19.75 -5.58 8.78
C MET A 396 19.25 -5.95 10.18
N ILE A 397 18.43 -5.07 10.77
CA ILE A 397 17.63 -5.37 11.96
C ILE A 397 16.49 -6.29 11.51
N ALA A 398 16.73 -7.59 11.62
CA ALA A 398 15.86 -8.62 11.09
C ALA A 398 16.10 -9.92 11.84
N ASN A 399 15.03 -10.65 12.10
CA ASN A 399 15.08 -12.02 12.63
C ASN A 399 14.84 -13.00 11.48
N VAL A 400 15.69 -12.94 10.44
CA VAL A 400 15.58 -13.79 9.25
C VAL A 400 16.95 -14.38 8.95
N ASP A 401 16.98 -15.64 8.53
CA ASP A 401 18.20 -16.33 8.12
C ASP A 401 18.40 -16.19 6.61
N CYS A 402 19.66 -16.07 6.18
CA CYS A 402 20.01 -16.20 4.78
C CYS A 402 19.90 -17.66 4.32
N SER A 403 19.60 -17.86 3.03
CA SER A 403 19.74 -19.16 2.40
C SER A 403 21.22 -19.55 2.33
N GLU A 404 21.48 -20.86 2.20
CA GLU A 404 22.84 -21.40 2.10
C GLU A 404 23.60 -20.84 0.88
N GLU A 405 22.90 -20.58 -0.23
CA GLU A 405 23.45 -20.00 -1.45
C GLU A 405 23.90 -18.55 -1.23
N VAL A 406 23.07 -17.74 -0.56
CA VAL A 406 23.44 -16.37 -0.19
C VAL A 406 24.61 -16.40 0.79
N ASP A 407 24.59 -17.28 1.79
CA ASP A 407 25.67 -17.39 2.78
C ASP A 407 27.03 -17.72 2.17
N LYS A 408 27.06 -18.59 1.15
CA LYS A 408 28.28 -18.93 0.41
C LYS A 408 28.76 -17.86 -0.56
N LYS A 409 27.91 -16.89 -0.94
CA LYS A 409 28.30 -15.83 -1.87
C LYS A 409 29.36 -14.94 -1.25
N GLU A 410 30.54 -14.87 -1.86
CA GLU A 410 31.55 -13.88 -1.49
C GLU A 410 31.18 -12.49 -2.03
N GLY A 411 31.43 -11.44 -1.24
CA GLY A 411 31.20 -10.06 -1.66
C GLY A 411 31.16 -9.05 -0.51
N GLU A 412 30.07 -8.29 -0.43
CA GLU A 412 29.83 -7.30 0.63
C GLU A 412 29.55 -7.96 1.98
N ASP A 413 29.83 -7.22 3.06
CA ASP A 413 29.55 -7.69 4.41
C ASP A 413 28.08 -7.42 4.76
N LEU A 414 27.39 -8.42 5.29
CA LEU A 414 25.99 -8.37 5.70
C LEU A 414 25.87 -8.78 7.16
N ILE A 415 25.38 -7.87 8.00
CA ILE A 415 25.25 -8.06 9.45
C ILE A 415 23.77 -8.12 9.79
N PHE A 416 23.35 -9.23 10.39
CA PHE A 416 22.02 -9.38 10.97
C PHE A 416 22.02 -8.98 12.44
N VAL A 417 20.99 -8.23 12.83
CA VAL A 417 20.85 -7.65 14.17
C VAL A 417 19.51 -8.05 14.74
N THR A 418 19.53 -8.82 15.84
CA THR A 418 18.33 -9.24 16.53
C THR A 418 17.64 -8.04 17.19
N GLN A 419 16.32 -7.91 17.03
CA GLN A 419 15.55 -6.86 17.69
C GLN A 419 14.86 -7.38 18.95
N TYR A 420 15.12 -6.72 20.09
CA TYR A 420 14.35 -6.89 21.32
C TYR A 420 13.31 -5.78 21.50
N THR A 421 12.27 -6.05 22.27
CA THR A 421 11.35 -5.04 22.79
C THR A 421 11.16 -5.31 24.27
N TRP A 422 11.76 -4.45 25.10
CA TRP A 422 11.74 -4.59 26.55
C TRP A 422 10.93 -3.46 27.16
N HIS A 423 10.23 -3.76 28.25
CA HIS A 423 9.48 -2.79 29.04
C HIS A 423 10.00 -2.86 30.48
N GLU A 424 10.91 -1.94 30.82
CA GLU A 424 11.60 -1.92 32.10
C GLU A 424 10.65 -1.47 33.22
N ASN A 425 10.64 -2.21 34.32
CA ASN A 425 10.02 -1.79 35.57
C ASN A 425 10.98 -0.92 36.39
N PHE A 426 11.09 0.37 36.06
CA PHE A 426 11.96 1.30 36.79
C PHE A 426 11.17 2.40 37.51
N ASP A 427 11.80 2.97 38.54
CA ASP A 427 11.24 4.09 39.30
C ASP A 427 11.21 5.37 38.45
N ARG A 428 9.99 5.83 38.12
CA ARG A 428 9.75 7.05 37.35
C ARG A 428 9.58 8.31 38.22
N SER A 429 9.77 8.24 39.53
CA SER A 429 9.57 9.38 40.44
C SER A 429 10.37 10.63 40.02
N GLY A 430 11.62 10.45 39.58
CA GLY A 430 12.43 11.56 39.06
C GLY A 430 11.91 12.17 37.74
N LEU A 431 11.27 11.36 36.88
CA LEU A 431 10.60 11.89 35.68
C LEU A 431 9.33 12.66 36.06
N VAL A 432 8.58 12.18 37.06
CA VAL A 432 7.38 12.86 37.58
C VAL A 432 7.73 14.21 38.20
N GLU A 433 8.86 14.33 38.90
CA GLU A 433 9.34 15.61 39.44
C GLU A 433 9.58 16.67 38.35
N ILE A 434 9.93 16.24 37.13
CA ILE A 434 10.24 17.13 35.99
C ILE A 434 9.02 17.38 35.11
N LEU A 435 8.24 16.33 34.84
CA LEU A 435 7.21 16.30 33.78
C LEU A 435 5.78 16.23 34.34
N GLY A 436 5.64 15.97 35.64
CA GLY A 436 4.36 15.65 36.26
C GLY A 436 3.84 14.25 35.89
N ASP A 437 2.55 14.03 36.14
CA ASP A 437 1.91 12.71 36.04
C ASP A 437 1.94 12.11 34.63
N VAL A 438 2.16 12.91 33.58
CA VAL A 438 2.29 12.42 32.19
C VAL A 438 3.45 11.44 32.03
N ALA A 439 4.49 11.53 32.88
CA ALA A 439 5.60 10.57 32.89
C ALA A 439 5.19 9.15 33.33
N LEU A 440 4.07 9.00 34.05
CA LEU A 440 3.56 7.69 34.48
C LEU A 440 2.82 6.94 33.37
N GLN A 441 2.53 7.60 32.25
CA GLN A 441 1.85 6.94 31.14
C GLN A 441 2.75 5.85 30.53
N GLN A 442 2.19 4.65 30.45
CA GLN A 442 2.80 3.46 29.91
C GLN A 442 2.01 2.98 28.69
N ASP A 443 2.71 2.40 27.72
CA ASP A 443 2.09 1.80 26.54
C ASP A 443 1.42 0.47 26.90
N ARG A 444 0.18 0.29 26.46
CA ARG A 444 -0.64 -0.88 26.80
C ARG A 444 -0.13 -2.19 26.18
N ARG A 445 0.84 -2.14 25.28
CA ARG A 445 1.49 -3.32 24.69
C ARG A 445 2.54 -3.95 25.60
N GLY A 446 3.07 -3.18 26.56
CA GLY A 446 4.04 -3.65 27.53
C GLY A 446 3.39 -4.14 28.83
N ASP A 447 3.99 -5.15 29.45
CA ASP A 447 3.63 -5.61 30.80
C ASP A 447 4.57 -5.06 31.90
N TYR A 448 5.60 -4.30 31.52
CA TYR A 448 6.55 -3.58 32.40
C TYR A 448 7.07 -4.44 33.55
N LYS A 449 7.59 -5.63 33.21
CA LYS A 449 8.12 -6.60 34.17
C LYS A 449 9.64 -6.76 34.11
N ASP A 450 10.27 -6.31 33.02
CA ASP A 450 11.67 -6.58 32.76
C ASP A 450 12.56 -5.76 33.71
N THR A 451 13.65 -6.35 34.22
CA THR A 451 14.59 -5.65 35.12
C THR A 451 15.88 -5.25 34.41
N ARG A 452 16.55 -4.19 34.91
CA ARG A 452 17.86 -3.77 34.40
C ARG A 452 18.88 -4.90 34.43
N GLU A 453 18.92 -5.66 35.52
CA GLU A 453 19.87 -6.75 35.72
C GLU A 453 19.73 -7.84 34.66
N GLU A 454 18.49 -8.21 34.31
CA GLU A 454 18.20 -9.19 33.25
C GLU A 454 18.62 -8.66 31.88
N MET A 455 18.27 -7.41 31.54
CA MET A 455 18.66 -6.79 30.26
C MET A 455 20.18 -6.71 30.11
N VAL A 456 20.89 -6.30 31.17
CA VAL A 456 22.36 -6.24 31.20
C VAL A 456 22.98 -7.63 31.10
N ALA A 457 22.37 -8.65 31.71
CA ALA A 457 22.82 -10.03 31.58
C ALA A 457 22.68 -10.54 30.13
N ILE A 458 21.54 -10.27 29.49
CA ILE A 458 21.31 -10.61 28.07
C ILE A 458 22.33 -9.89 27.17
N ALA A 459 22.58 -8.60 27.40
CA ALA A 459 23.57 -7.84 26.63
C ALA A 459 24.99 -8.42 26.76
N LYS A 460 25.41 -8.80 27.98
CA LYS A 460 26.71 -9.46 28.20
C LYS A 460 26.82 -10.79 27.48
N ASP A 461 25.74 -11.56 27.43
CA ASP A 461 25.70 -12.83 26.69
C ASP A 461 25.82 -12.62 25.17
N HIS A 462 25.11 -11.63 24.62
CA HIS A 462 25.28 -11.22 23.23
C HIS A 462 26.72 -10.81 22.90
N GLU A 463 27.33 -9.95 23.73
CA GLU A 463 28.74 -9.56 23.58
C GLU A 463 29.69 -10.77 23.63
N ALA A 464 29.46 -11.71 24.56
CA ALA A 464 30.28 -12.92 24.70
C ALA A 464 30.17 -13.85 23.48
N ARG A 465 29.00 -13.90 22.83
CA ARG A 465 28.74 -14.70 21.61
C ARG A 465 29.07 -13.94 20.31
N GLY A 466 29.33 -12.63 20.39
CA GLY A 466 29.56 -11.79 19.21
C GLY A 466 28.29 -11.54 18.38
N GLU A 467 27.11 -11.67 18.97
CA GLU A 467 25.82 -11.60 18.27
C GLU A 467 25.20 -10.20 18.37
N PRO A 468 25.05 -9.46 17.26
CA PRO A 468 24.45 -8.13 17.27
C PRO A 468 23.00 -8.09 17.74
N PHE A 469 22.64 -7.04 18.48
CA PHE A 469 21.26 -6.77 18.88
C PHE A 469 20.93 -5.27 18.93
N THR A 470 19.63 -4.96 18.86
CA THR A 470 19.03 -3.64 19.10
C THR A 470 17.83 -3.77 20.03
N VAL A 471 17.40 -2.64 20.60
CA VAL A 471 16.24 -2.61 21.51
C VAL A 471 15.26 -1.54 21.07
N TRP A 472 13.98 -1.88 20.97
CA TRP A 472 12.89 -0.91 20.86
C TRP A 472 12.59 -0.33 22.24
N THR A 473 12.93 0.95 22.45
CA THR A 473 12.98 1.60 23.78
C THR A 473 11.97 2.72 23.97
N GLY A 474 11.18 3.07 22.96
CA GLY A 474 10.11 4.04 23.11
C GLY A 474 9.13 4.07 21.94
N HIS A 475 7.89 4.44 22.23
CA HIS A 475 6.84 4.62 21.23
C HIS A 475 5.85 5.68 21.67
N SER A 476 5.37 6.53 20.74
CA SER A 476 4.25 7.47 20.90
C SER A 476 3.83 7.76 22.35
N ASN A 477 2.95 6.92 22.92
CA ASN A 477 2.32 7.11 24.24
C ASN A 477 3.25 6.93 25.43
N ASP A 478 4.42 6.31 25.26
CA ASP A 478 5.46 6.15 26.27
C ASP A 478 6.87 6.13 25.61
N PRO A 479 7.58 7.26 25.60
CA PRO A 479 8.93 7.33 25.04
C PRO A 479 10.01 6.70 25.94
N PHE A 480 9.65 6.19 27.12
CA PHE A 480 10.59 5.72 28.15
C PHE A 480 10.35 4.26 28.52
N TYR A 481 10.26 3.33 27.55
CA TYR A 481 10.14 1.91 27.88
C TYR A 481 11.31 1.41 28.71
N VAL A 482 12.51 1.95 28.45
CA VAL A 482 13.76 1.63 29.14
C VAL A 482 14.38 2.92 29.65
N SER A 483 14.88 2.90 30.89
CA SER A 483 15.55 4.04 31.52
C SER A 483 16.87 4.38 30.82
N ILE A 484 17.26 5.66 30.85
CA ILE A 484 18.53 6.11 30.27
C ILE A 484 19.75 5.42 30.89
N GLU A 485 19.75 5.19 32.20
CA GLU A 485 20.83 4.48 32.89
C GLU A 485 20.95 3.03 32.41
N THR A 486 19.82 2.34 32.14
CA THR A 486 19.85 0.99 31.54
C THR A 486 20.43 1.05 30.14
N MET A 487 19.98 1.97 29.28
CA MET A 487 20.52 2.13 27.93
C MET A 487 22.04 2.40 27.91
N GLU A 488 22.54 3.26 28.78
CA GLU A 488 23.98 3.50 28.95
C GLU A 488 24.73 2.23 29.40
N ALA A 489 24.16 1.46 30.34
CA ALA A 489 24.75 0.22 30.82
C ALA A 489 24.83 -0.84 29.71
N LEU A 490 23.81 -0.97 28.85
CA LEU A 490 23.82 -1.88 27.71
C LEU A 490 24.98 -1.57 26.75
N LEU A 491 25.16 -0.28 26.41
CA LEU A 491 26.26 0.16 25.55
C LEU A 491 27.64 -0.04 26.19
N GLU A 492 27.73 -0.01 27.52
CA GLU A 492 28.97 -0.25 28.25
C GLU A 492 29.36 -1.72 28.28
N VAL A 493 28.40 -2.62 28.53
CA VAL A 493 28.69 -4.06 28.68
C VAL A 493 28.69 -4.82 27.36
N ALA A 494 28.07 -4.26 26.32
CA ALA A 494 28.01 -4.83 24.97
C ALA A 494 28.48 -3.83 23.89
N PRO A 495 29.73 -3.34 23.99
CA PRO A 495 30.25 -2.29 23.11
C PRO A 495 30.37 -2.70 21.64
N ASN A 496 30.45 -4.01 21.34
CA ASN A 496 30.62 -4.52 19.98
C ASN A 496 29.36 -5.06 19.36
N THR A 497 28.38 -5.47 20.18
CA THR A 497 27.16 -6.14 19.73
C THR A 497 25.88 -5.34 19.98
N CYS A 498 25.89 -4.29 20.82
CA CYS A 498 24.74 -3.38 20.91
C CYS A 498 24.77 -2.37 19.75
N TYR A 499 23.86 -2.53 18.78
CA TYR A 499 23.72 -1.66 17.61
C TYR A 499 22.76 -0.48 17.85
N GLY A 500 22.25 -0.35 19.07
CA GLY A 500 21.53 0.83 19.55
C GLY A 500 20.03 0.64 19.70
N PHE A 501 19.28 1.73 19.51
CA PHE A 501 17.92 1.86 20.05
C PHE A 501 16.93 2.37 19.01
N ILE A 502 15.68 1.90 19.11
CA ILE A 502 14.62 2.23 18.16
C ILE A 502 13.53 3.03 18.89
N TYR A 503 13.11 4.15 18.29
CA TYR A 503 11.99 4.99 18.69
C TYR A 503 10.97 5.06 17.55
N ALA A 504 9.68 5.10 17.87
CA ALA A 504 8.63 5.06 16.86
C ALA A 504 7.44 5.97 17.21
N GLU A 505 6.90 6.67 16.21
CA GLU A 505 5.63 7.41 16.30
C GLU A 505 5.54 8.43 17.46
N MET A 506 6.67 8.93 17.95
CA MET A 506 6.74 10.07 18.88
C MET A 506 6.55 11.38 18.10
N SER A 507 5.40 11.63 17.46
CA SER A 507 5.30 12.72 16.46
C SER A 507 4.75 14.04 17.02
N ASN A 508 3.96 14.00 18.09
CA ASN A 508 3.27 15.18 18.64
C ASN A 508 4.27 16.24 19.19
N PRO A 509 4.41 17.42 18.57
CA PRO A 509 5.36 18.44 19.00
C PRO A 509 5.06 19.02 20.41
N GLU A 510 3.81 18.94 20.85
CA GLU A 510 3.36 19.48 22.15
C GLU A 510 3.65 18.55 23.33
N ASP A 511 4.10 17.31 23.10
CA ASP A 511 4.37 16.38 24.18
C ASP A 511 5.68 16.73 24.91
N VAL A 512 5.54 17.29 26.12
CA VAL A 512 6.66 17.70 26.99
C VAL A 512 7.67 16.59 27.27
N ARG A 513 7.27 15.32 27.17
CA ARG A 513 8.18 14.17 27.34
C ARG A 513 9.21 14.11 26.20
N TYR A 514 8.83 14.52 25.00
CA TYR A 514 9.73 14.54 23.84
C TYR A 514 10.73 15.69 23.94
N HIS A 515 10.30 16.86 24.44
CA HIS A 515 11.20 17.96 24.79
C HIS A 515 12.25 17.50 25.81
N HIS A 516 11.82 16.83 26.88
CA HIS A 516 12.74 16.27 27.87
C HIS A 516 13.67 15.21 27.31
N PHE A 517 13.17 14.32 26.46
CA PHE A 517 13.99 13.32 25.77
C PHE A 517 15.10 14.01 24.95
N ILE A 518 14.76 15.05 24.17
CA ILE A 518 15.73 15.79 23.36
C ILE A 518 16.73 16.57 24.22
N ASP A 519 16.29 17.18 25.32
CA ASP A 519 17.13 18.04 26.14
C ASP A 519 18.02 17.25 27.12
N SER A 520 17.56 16.09 27.59
CA SER A 520 18.20 15.33 28.68
C SER A 520 18.73 13.97 28.24
N TYR A 521 17.98 13.19 27.45
CA TYR A 521 18.39 11.85 27.03
C TYR A 521 19.36 11.91 25.86
N MET A 522 19.06 12.70 24.83
CA MET A 522 19.85 12.74 23.60
C MET A 522 21.33 13.10 23.82
N PRO A 523 21.71 14.10 24.65
CA PRO A 523 23.13 14.38 24.91
C PRO A 523 23.87 13.21 25.58
N ARG A 524 23.19 12.48 26.48
CA ARG A 524 23.73 11.30 27.17
C ARG A 524 23.91 10.13 26.22
N LEU A 525 22.86 9.80 25.46
CA LEU A 525 22.89 8.73 24.46
C LEU A 525 23.94 9.01 23.39
N ALA A 526 24.02 10.25 22.88
CA ALA A 526 25.01 10.62 21.88
C ALA A 526 26.45 10.40 22.38
N LYS A 527 26.73 10.78 23.62
CA LYS A 527 28.04 10.52 24.25
C LYS A 527 28.31 9.02 24.39
N ALA A 528 27.32 8.23 24.77
CA ALA A 528 27.46 6.78 24.96
C ALA A 528 27.67 6.04 23.62
N CYS A 529 26.84 6.32 22.60
CA CYS A 529 26.93 5.70 21.28
C CYS A 529 28.30 5.96 20.61
N ARG A 530 28.81 7.19 20.71
CA ARG A 530 30.10 7.60 20.10
C ARG A 530 31.33 6.96 20.74
N LYS A 531 31.22 6.36 21.94
CA LYS A 531 32.35 5.70 22.59
C LYS A 531 32.92 4.55 21.75
N ASN A 532 32.05 3.80 21.07
CA ASN A 532 32.43 2.68 20.20
C ASN A 532 32.03 2.86 18.73
N GLY A 533 31.16 3.84 18.41
CA GLY A 533 30.82 4.25 17.04
C GLY A 533 29.84 3.33 16.29
N LYS A 534 29.51 2.15 16.84
CA LYS A 534 28.59 1.18 16.22
C LYS A 534 27.11 1.49 16.45
N ALA A 535 26.75 1.86 17.67
CA ALA A 535 25.35 2.05 18.06
C ALA A 535 24.73 3.28 17.41
N LYS A 536 23.50 3.11 16.89
CA LYS A 536 22.72 4.18 16.26
C LYS A 536 21.34 4.32 16.93
N LEU A 537 20.65 5.42 16.65
CA LEU A 537 19.29 5.70 17.09
C LEU A 537 18.37 5.71 15.88
N TYR A 538 17.51 4.71 15.79
CA TYR A 538 16.59 4.53 14.68
C TYR A 538 15.25 5.16 15.01
N PHE A 539 14.78 6.06 14.17
CA PHE A 539 13.50 6.75 14.35
C PHE A 539 12.54 6.33 13.25
N ARG A 540 11.34 5.85 13.62
CA ARG A 540 10.33 5.37 12.66
C ARG A 540 9.11 6.28 12.70
N TYR A 541 8.83 6.96 11.59
CA TYR A 541 7.72 7.92 11.47
C TYR A 541 6.95 7.79 10.16
N LYS A 542 5.68 8.23 10.20
CA LYS A 542 4.71 8.12 9.11
C LYS A 542 4.61 9.37 8.26
N ASN A 543 3.93 9.22 7.13
CA ASN A 543 3.33 10.32 6.38
C ASN A 543 4.37 11.42 6.07
N VAL A 544 4.02 12.68 6.28
CA VAL A 544 4.87 13.83 5.95
C VAL A 544 5.92 14.13 7.03
N PHE A 545 6.07 13.29 8.06
CA PHE A 545 6.94 13.62 9.21
C PHE A 545 8.34 14.05 8.78
N TRP A 546 9.01 13.27 7.93
CA TRP A 546 10.39 13.57 7.54
C TRP A 546 10.51 14.77 6.61
N ALA A 547 9.45 15.13 5.88
CA ALA A 547 9.43 16.24 4.96
C ALA A 547 8.84 17.52 5.56
N ALA A 548 8.11 17.45 6.68
CA ALA A 548 7.38 18.59 7.24
C ALA A 548 7.32 18.56 8.77
N SER A 549 6.70 17.56 9.39
CA SER A 549 6.47 17.58 10.86
C SER A 549 7.78 17.65 11.67
N SER A 550 8.88 17.10 11.14
CA SER A 550 10.23 17.18 11.73
C SER A 550 10.82 18.59 11.78
N HIS A 551 10.26 19.55 11.03
CA HIS A 551 10.71 20.95 11.00
C HIS A 551 10.11 21.79 12.12
N LEU A 552 9.09 21.26 12.82
CA LEU A 552 8.52 21.88 14.01
C LEU A 552 9.43 21.69 15.23
N GLU A 553 9.35 22.62 16.18
CA GLU A 553 9.92 22.41 17.51
C GLU A 553 9.13 21.31 18.24
N PRO A 554 9.78 20.39 18.97
CA PRO A 554 11.22 20.34 19.27
C PRO A 554 12.08 19.57 18.26
N TRP A 555 11.45 18.94 17.25
CA TRP A 555 12.10 17.99 16.36
C TRP A 555 13.22 18.61 15.52
N ASN A 556 13.06 19.85 15.09
CA ASN A 556 14.07 20.56 14.32
C ASN A 556 15.40 20.71 15.09
N ARG A 557 15.38 20.85 16.43
CA ARG A 557 16.57 20.90 17.29
C ARG A 557 17.29 19.57 17.39
N LEU A 558 16.57 18.47 17.16
CA LEU A 558 17.17 17.14 17.09
C LEU A 558 17.71 16.90 15.67
N PHE A 559 16.82 16.87 14.68
CA PHE A 559 17.09 16.34 13.35
C PHE A 559 17.85 17.31 12.43
N PHE A 560 17.70 18.62 12.60
CA PHE A 560 18.31 19.62 11.71
C PHE A 560 19.41 20.46 12.38
N SER A 561 19.84 20.07 13.59
CA SER A 561 20.90 20.79 14.31
C SER A 561 22.31 20.48 13.81
N GLY A 562 22.50 19.40 13.05
CA GLY A 562 23.81 18.86 12.66
C GLY A 562 24.62 18.27 13.83
N LYS A 563 24.12 18.30 15.07
CA LYS A 563 24.85 17.83 16.26
C LYS A 563 24.91 16.32 16.40
N TYR A 564 24.05 15.60 15.70
CA TYR A 564 23.78 14.17 15.89
C TYR A 564 23.77 13.37 14.57
N SER A 565 24.28 13.94 13.47
CA SER A 565 24.18 13.35 12.12
C SER A 565 24.76 11.92 12.05
N ASP A 566 25.81 11.66 12.82
CA ASP A 566 26.54 10.40 12.88
C ASP A 566 25.79 9.26 13.61
N ILE A 567 24.78 9.57 14.41
CA ILE A 567 24.05 8.57 15.23
C ILE A 567 22.58 8.43 14.88
N LEU A 568 21.97 9.40 14.20
CA LEU A 568 20.55 9.36 13.85
C LEU A 568 20.34 8.58 12.55
N VAL A 569 19.34 7.68 12.56
CA VAL A 569 18.95 6.89 11.38
C VAL A 569 17.45 7.03 11.17
N PRO A 570 17.01 7.93 10.26
CA PRO A 570 15.63 8.06 9.87
C PRO A 570 15.12 6.80 9.17
N SER A 571 13.91 6.37 9.50
CA SER A 571 13.21 5.24 8.90
C SER A 571 11.73 5.53 8.79
N SER A 572 11.03 4.83 7.91
CA SER A 572 9.58 4.97 7.77
C SER A 572 8.83 4.14 8.82
N GLU A 573 7.59 4.53 9.08
CA GLU A 573 6.53 3.71 9.69
C GLU A 573 5.28 3.80 8.82
N ASP A 574 5.42 3.85 7.50
CA ASP A 574 4.34 4.18 6.54
C ASP A 574 3.22 3.14 6.39
N THR A 575 2.91 2.42 7.46
CA THR A 575 1.67 1.67 7.60
C THR A 575 0.49 2.65 7.67
N ASN A 576 -0.56 2.41 6.88
CA ASN A 576 -1.72 3.31 6.82
C ASN A 576 -1.30 4.77 6.56
N SER A 577 -0.44 4.96 5.56
CA SER A 577 0.05 6.25 5.05
C SER A 577 -0.45 6.48 3.61
N ARG A 578 -0.54 7.73 3.18
CA ARG A 578 -0.93 8.14 1.81
C ARG A 578 0.15 8.98 1.10
N THR A 579 1.25 9.25 1.81
CA THR A 579 2.29 10.21 1.43
C THR A 579 3.68 9.59 1.56
N GLN A 580 3.81 8.30 1.25
CA GLN A 580 5.08 7.55 1.32
C GLN A 580 6.17 8.14 0.43
N ASP A 581 5.78 8.69 -0.72
CA ASP A 581 6.65 9.41 -1.65
C ASP A 581 7.22 10.69 -1.01
N ILE A 582 6.39 11.42 -0.26
CA ILE A 582 6.81 12.63 0.48
C ILE A 582 7.70 12.24 1.67
N ASN A 583 7.34 11.18 2.40
CA ASN A 583 8.16 10.63 3.48
C ASN A 583 9.56 10.24 2.97
N PHE A 584 9.60 9.57 1.82
CA PHE A 584 10.83 9.14 1.16
C PHE A 584 11.67 10.35 0.74
N ALA A 585 11.07 11.35 0.08
CA ALA A 585 11.76 12.58 -0.32
C ALA A 585 12.35 13.35 0.87
N GLY A 586 11.65 13.39 2.01
CA GLY A 586 12.17 13.97 3.25
C GLY A 586 13.40 13.22 3.80
N ARG A 587 13.37 11.88 3.83
CA ARG A 587 14.53 11.08 4.27
C ARG A 587 15.73 11.24 3.36
N VAL A 588 15.52 11.25 2.04
CA VAL A 588 16.61 11.53 1.07
C VAL A 588 17.16 12.93 1.29
N GLY A 589 16.31 13.93 1.53
CA GLY A 589 16.76 15.30 1.78
C GLY A 589 17.58 15.44 3.05
N MET A 590 17.22 14.73 4.12
CA MET A 590 18.04 14.68 5.34
C MET A 590 19.43 14.11 5.09
N LEU A 591 19.53 13.00 4.35
CA LEU A 591 20.80 12.34 4.06
C LEU A 591 21.67 13.19 3.13
N THR A 592 21.09 13.68 2.04
CA THR A 592 21.84 14.36 0.97
C THR A 592 22.20 15.81 1.31
N ALA A 593 21.47 16.44 2.24
CA ALA A 593 21.87 17.73 2.82
C ALA A 593 22.82 17.61 4.03
N GLY A 594 23.20 16.38 4.42
CA GLY A 594 24.18 16.13 5.49
C GLY A 594 23.65 16.32 6.91
N TYR A 595 22.33 16.24 7.12
CA TYR A 595 21.74 16.28 8.46
C TYR A 595 21.83 14.93 9.19
N VAL A 596 21.94 13.84 8.41
CA VAL A 596 22.22 12.48 8.89
C VAL A 596 23.20 11.82 7.94
N ASP A 597 23.98 10.87 8.46
CA ASP A 597 24.95 10.12 7.65
C ASP A 597 24.37 8.80 7.13
N ASN A 598 23.18 8.40 7.59
CA ASN A 598 22.54 7.13 7.24
C ASN A 598 21.01 7.24 7.34
N MET A 599 20.29 6.45 6.55
CA MET A 599 18.85 6.21 6.67
C MET A 599 18.56 4.70 6.56
N ALA A 600 17.47 4.25 7.17
CA ALA A 600 17.09 2.85 7.14
C ALA A 600 15.88 2.59 6.22
N MET A 601 15.98 1.51 5.44
CA MET A 601 14.80 0.92 4.82
C MET A 601 13.93 0.21 5.85
N ARG A 602 12.62 0.12 5.59
CA ARG A 602 11.72 -0.66 6.44
C ARG A 602 10.76 -1.48 5.59
N LEU A 603 10.87 -2.80 5.72
CA LEU A 603 10.09 -3.77 4.95
C LEU A 603 9.25 -4.59 5.92
N VAL A 604 7.94 -4.31 5.94
CA VAL A 604 7.00 -4.99 6.84
C VAL A 604 5.73 -5.36 6.10
N ASP A 605 5.09 -6.44 6.52
CA ASP A 605 3.86 -6.98 5.94
C ASP A 605 2.64 -6.06 6.03
N ASP A 606 2.76 -4.97 6.77
CA ASP A 606 1.74 -3.93 6.88
C ASP A 606 1.97 -2.74 5.92
N ASN A 607 3.05 -2.73 5.13
CA ASN A 607 3.30 -1.70 4.12
C ASN A 607 2.22 -1.66 3.02
N PRO A 608 1.68 -2.79 2.52
CA PRO A 608 0.59 -2.79 1.53
C PRO A 608 -0.79 -2.35 2.10
N THR A 609 -0.80 -1.45 3.09
CA THR A 609 -2.00 -0.94 3.75
C THR A 609 -2.11 0.57 3.56
N SER A 610 -2.99 1.00 2.65
CA SER A 610 -3.37 2.42 2.49
C SER A 610 -4.56 2.79 3.36
N TRP A 611 -5.60 1.94 3.34
CA TRP A 611 -6.79 2.01 4.18
C TRP A 611 -7.21 0.59 4.58
N ARG A 612 -7.16 0.29 5.88
CA ARG A 612 -7.21 -1.07 6.41
C ARG A 612 -8.32 -1.97 5.83
N PRO A 613 -9.61 -1.55 5.79
CA PRO A 613 -10.73 -2.40 5.39
C PRO A 613 -10.65 -2.86 3.92
N LEU A 614 -9.91 -2.12 3.09
CA LEU A 614 -9.79 -2.31 1.65
C LEU A 614 -8.35 -2.57 1.20
N SER A 615 -7.45 -2.85 2.14
CA SER A 615 -6.04 -3.14 1.86
C SER A 615 -5.88 -4.56 1.34
N SER A 616 -4.92 -4.77 0.44
CA SER A 616 -4.61 -6.05 -0.18
C SER A 616 -3.85 -7.01 0.76
N GLY A 617 -4.13 -6.98 2.07
CA GLY A 617 -3.36 -7.65 3.12
C GLY A 617 -3.05 -9.12 2.81
N SER A 618 -1.97 -9.65 3.40
CA SER A 618 -1.41 -10.97 3.06
C SER A 618 -0.82 -11.08 1.64
N VAL A 619 -0.22 -10.00 1.11
CA VAL A 619 0.57 -10.05 -0.13
C VAL A 619 1.73 -11.03 0.02
N ARG A 620 1.73 -12.10 -0.81
CA ARG A 620 2.69 -13.20 -0.73
C ARG A 620 3.94 -13.00 -1.59
N THR A 621 3.83 -12.27 -2.70
CA THR A 621 5.01 -11.96 -3.51
C THR A 621 5.97 -11.04 -2.76
N THR A 622 7.27 -11.31 -2.87
CA THR A 622 8.31 -10.45 -2.27
C THR A 622 8.54 -9.15 -3.05
N SER A 623 8.07 -9.10 -4.30
CA SER A 623 8.25 -8.00 -5.24
C SER A 623 8.09 -6.58 -4.65
N PRO A 624 6.96 -6.20 -4.00
CA PRO A 624 6.79 -4.86 -3.43
C PRO A 624 7.90 -4.50 -2.43
N TYR A 625 8.23 -5.42 -1.53
CA TYR A 625 9.23 -5.20 -0.49
C TYR A 625 10.64 -5.09 -1.09
N LEU A 626 10.97 -5.96 -2.03
CA LEU A 626 12.24 -5.94 -2.74
C LEU A 626 12.45 -4.61 -3.47
N ARG A 627 11.48 -4.20 -4.29
CA ARG A 627 11.57 -2.97 -5.09
C ARG A 627 11.70 -1.71 -4.22
N ASN A 628 10.95 -1.65 -3.11
CA ASN A 628 11.12 -0.58 -2.12
C ASN A 628 12.51 -0.60 -1.47
N GLY A 629 13.02 -1.78 -1.08
CA GLY A 629 14.37 -1.93 -0.54
C GLY A 629 15.46 -1.49 -1.53
N VAL A 630 15.32 -1.87 -2.80
CA VAL A 630 16.26 -1.52 -3.87
C VAL A 630 16.30 -0.02 -4.14
N ILE A 631 15.13 0.65 -4.24
CA ILE A 631 15.14 2.10 -4.47
C ILE A 631 15.68 2.87 -3.28
N LEU A 632 15.37 2.45 -2.05
CA LEU A 632 15.92 3.06 -0.84
C LEU A 632 17.45 2.89 -0.77
N ALA A 633 17.96 1.72 -1.14
CA ALA A 633 19.39 1.48 -1.28
C ALA A 633 20.03 2.38 -2.35
N GLY A 634 19.37 2.57 -3.50
CA GLY A 634 19.80 3.45 -4.58
C GLY A 634 19.91 4.94 -4.19
N TYR A 635 19.28 5.33 -3.08
CA TYR A 635 19.39 6.67 -2.49
C TYR A 635 20.15 6.69 -1.16
N GLY A 636 20.93 5.66 -0.83
CA GLY A 636 21.87 5.68 0.29
C GLY A 636 21.42 4.96 1.57
N ALA A 637 20.29 4.24 1.57
CA ALA A 637 19.98 3.38 2.71
C ALA A 637 20.96 2.21 2.78
N ARG A 638 21.69 2.08 3.89
CA ARG A 638 22.60 0.95 4.16
C ARG A 638 22.17 0.08 5.35
N SER A 639 21.21 0.59 6.12
CA SER A 639 20.57 -0.12 7.23
C SER A 639 19.13 -0.51 6.88
N GLY A 640 18.60 -1.54 7.51
CA GLY A 640 17.22 -1.99 7.29
C GLY A 640 16.54 -2.48 8.55
N ILE A 641 15.23 -2.27 8.65
CA ILE A 641 14.34 -2.85 9.66
C ILE A 641 13.35 -3.75 8.92
N LEU A 642 13.63 -5.05 8.92
CA LEU A 642 12.88 -6.05 8.15
C LEU A 642 12.11 -6.93 9.12
N PHE A 643 10.80 -7.06 8.90
CA PHE A 643 10.00 -8.02 9.66
C PHE A 643 10.16 -9.40 9.03
N ASP A 644 10.19 -10.43 9.87
CA ASP A 644 10.09 -11.82 9.40
C ASP A 644 8.66 -12.08 8.88
N ILE A 645 8.53 -12.04 7.55
CA ILE A 645 7.28 -12.31 6.84
C ILE A 645 7.33 -13.77 6.37
N SER A 646 7.00 -14.70 7.27
CA SER A 646 7.09 -16.16 7.05
C SER A 646 6.22 -16.74 5.93
N TYR A 647 5.44 -15.88 5.25
CA TYR A 647 4.56 -16.29 4.17
C TYR A 647 4.88 -15.69 2.81
N LEU A 648 6.03 -15.03 2.68
CA LEU A 648 6.54 -14.68 1.37
C LEU A 648 6.80 -15.94 0.54
N GLU A 649 6.56 -15.84 -0.76
CA GLU A 649 6.97 -16.86 -1.73
C GLU A 649 8.49 -16.84 -1.87
N GLU A 650 9.08 -18.03 -1.93
CA GLU A 650 10.51 -18.20 -2.16
C GLU A 650 10.90 -17.57 -3.50
N PRO A 651 12.09 -16.96 -3.62
CA PRO A 651 13.20 -16.95 -2.65
C PRO A 651 13.07 -15.94 -1.50
N GLY A 652 11.94 -15.25 -1.35
CA GLY A 652 11.73 -14.33 -0.22
C GLY A 652 12.72 -13.15 -0.24
N TYR A 653 13.13 -12.71 0.95
CA TYR A 653 14.16 -11.67 1.11
C TYR A 653 15.54 -12.09 0.60
N ASN A 654 15.79 -13.38 0.31
CA ASN A 654 17.09 -13.81 -0.23
C ASN A 654 17.42 -13.16 -1.57
N THR A 655 16.42 -12.74 -2.36
CA THR A 655 16.68 -11.91 -3.55
C THR A 655 17.38 -10.60 -3.18
N LEU A 656 16.87 -9.89 -2.18
CA LEU A 656 17.46 -8.63 -1.72
C LEU A 656 18.86 -8.88 -1.12
N PHE A 657 19.00 -9.91 -0.30
CA PHE A 657 20.27 -10.26 0.32
C PHE A 657 21.32 -10.68 -0.71
N ALA A 658 20.94 -11.41 -1.76
CA ALA A 658 21.82 -11.73 -2.87
C ALA A 658 22.30 -10.47 -3.60
N LEU A 659 21.41 -9.51 -3.89
CA LEU A 659 21.77 -8.24 -4.53
C LEU A 659 22.72 -7.40 -3.66
N MET A 660 22.45 -7.34 -2.35
CA MET A 660 23.29 -6.67 -1.36
C MET A 660 24.68 -7.31 -1.27
N LYS A 661 24.73 -8.63 -1.07
CA LYS A 661 25.95 -9.39 -0.82
C LYS A 661 26.81 -9.51 -2.06
N ALA A 662 26.22 -9.69 -3.24
CA ALA A 662 26.97 -9.76 -4.49
C ALA A 662 27.57 -8.40 -4.91
N GLY A 663 27.16 -7.29 -4.28
CA GLY A 663 27.59 -5.93 -4.64
C GLY A 663 26.89 -5.39 -5.89
N VAL A 664 25.74 -5.95 -6.26
CA VAL A 664 24.89 -5.40 -7.32
C VAL A 664 24.33 -4.04 -6.87
N LEU A 665 23.91 -3.96 -5.61
CA LEU A 665 23.64 -2.70 -4.92
C LEU A 665 24.97 -2.11 -4.41
N PRO A 666 25.47 -1.02 -5.01
CA PRO A 666 26.75 -0.43 -4.61
C PRO A 666 26.63 0.32 -3.28
N GLU A 667 27.77 0.72 -2.72
CA GLU A 667 27.79 1.79 -1.72
C GLU A 667 27.35 3.10 -2.39
N VAL A 668 26.37 3.79 -1.81
CA VAL A 668 25.84 5.05 -2.35
C VAL A 668 26.14 6.17 -1.36
N LYS A 669 27.06 7.05 -1.74
CA LYS A 669 27.36 8.29 -1.01
C LYS A 669 26.57 9.44 -1.61
N SER A 670 26.17 10.40 -0.78
CA SER A 670 25.31 11.53 -1.19
C SER A 670 25.86 12.30 -2.38
N GLU A 671 27.17 12.53 -2.44
CA GLU A 671 27.85 13.23 -3.53
C GLU A 671 27.89 12.46 -4.86
N ASN A 672 27.61 11.15 -4.84
CA ASN A 672 27.64 10.28 -6.01
C ASN A 672 26.23 10.04 -6.60
N ILE A 673 25.17 10.58 -5.99
CA ILE A 673 23.81 10.48 -6.50
C ILE A 673 23.62 11.51 -7.61
N LEU A 674 23.50 11.06 -8.85
CA LEU A 674 23.34 11.91 -10.04
C LEU A 674 21.88 12.17 -10.42
N SER A 675 20.94 11.53 -9.73
CA SER A 675 19.49 11.62 -9.97
C SER A 675 18.77 12.63 -9.08
N ILE A 676 19.49 13.67 -8.62
CA ILE A 676 18.94 14.82 -7.87
C ILE A 676 19.31 16.10 -8.62
N GLY A 677 18.31 16.77 -9.19
CA GLY A 677 18.50 18.01 -9.95
C GLY A 677 17.86 19.25 -9.33
N SER A 678 16.92 19.07 -8.38
CA SER A 678 16.18 20.17 -7.77
C SER A 678 15.69 19.80 -6.36
N TRP A 679 15.24 20.79 -5.60
CA TRP A 679 14.83 20.62 -4.21
C TRP A 679 13.53 21.35 -3.88
N LEU A 680 12.81 20.83 -2.89
CA LEU A 680 11.79 21.58 -2.17
C LEU A 680 12.34 21.93 -0.78
N LEU A 681 12.39 23.22 -0.47
CA LEU A 681 12.79 23.70 0.85
C LEU A 681 11.57 24.08 1.69
N ILE A 682 11.64 23.73 2.97
CA ILE A 682 10.56 23.97 3.92
C ILE A 682 10.88 25.15 4.82
N GLN A 683 9.95 26.08 4.87
CA GLN A 683 9.97 27.28 5.71
C GLN A 683 8.63 27.40 6.44
N ASP A 684 8.64 27.66 7.75
CA ASP A 684 7.46 28.02 8.55
C ASP A 684 6.25 27.07 8.37
N VAL A 685 6.45 25.77 8.59
CA VAL A 685 5.45 24.70 8.36
C VAL A 685 4.04 25.06 8.84
N ASP A 686 3.04 24.75 8.02
CA ASP A 686 1.63 24.81 8.42
C ASP A 686 1.30 23.65 9.37
N GLU A 687 1.35 23.94 10.68
CA GLU A 687 1.09 22.97 11.75
C GLU A 687 -0.27 22.27 11.62
N LYS A 688 -1.29 23.00 11.19
CA LYS A 688 -2.64 22.45 11.04
C LYS A 688 -2.66 21.40 9.92
N LEU A 689 -2.04 21.69 8.78
CA LEU A 689 -1.95 20.75 7.66
C LEU A 689 -1.26 19.45 8.07
N VAL A 690 -0.09 19.54 8.71
CA VAL A 690 0.66 18.33 9.08
C VAL A 690 -0.09 17.50 10.12
N HIS A 691 -0.78 18.13 11.08
CA HIS A 691 -1.64 17.41 12.04
C HIS A 691 -2.81 16.69 11.35
N GLU A 692 -3.45 17.31 10.36
CA GLU A 692 -4.54 16.69 9.58
C GLU A 692 -4.05 15.49 8.75
N ILE A 693 -2.84 15.58 8.18
CA ILE A 693 -2.24 14.48 7.40
C ILE A 693 -1.77 13.34 8.33
N ASP A 694 -1.19 13.69 9.48
CA ASP A 694 -0.61 12.73 10.42
C ASP A 694 -1.67 11.93 11.21
N ASP A 695 -2.90 12.43 11.29
CA ASP A 695 -4.04 11.67 11.79
C ASP A 695 -4.50 10.60 10.78
N GLY A 696 -3.93 9.40 10.92
CA GLY A 696 -4.27 8.25 10.10
C GLY A 696 -5.58 7.53 10.47
N HIS A 697 -6.31 7.96 11.50
CA HIS A 697 -7.44 7.19 12.03
C HIS A 697 -8.78 7.90 11.93
N ASN A 698 -8.80 9.22 11.86
CA ASN A 698 -10.03 9.99 11.79
C ASN A 698 -10.58 10.10 10.35
N MET A 699 -11.70 9.43 10.09
CA MET A 699 -12.38 9.46 8.79
C MET A 699 -13.29 10.68 8.61
N GLU A 700 -13.35 11.58 9.60
CA GLU A 700 -14.23 12.76 9.60
C GLU A 700 -13.49 14.05 9.22
N LEU A 701 -12.26 13.94 8.70
CA LEU A 701 -11.36 15.07 8.38
C LEU A 701 -11.60 15.75 7.03
N TYR A 702 -12.64 15.39 6.28
CA TYR A 702 -12.89 15.98 4.96
C TYR A 702 -13.13 17.49 5.02
N ALA A 703 -12.44 18.25 4.17
CA ALA A 703 -12.83 19.60 3.79
C ALA A 703 -12.73 19.82 2.26
N PRO A 704 -13.63 20.64 1.67
CA PRO A 704 -13.60 20.94 0.23
C PRO A 704 -12.34 21.72 -0.19
N THR A 705 -11.61 22.32 0.76
CA THR A 705 -10.36 23.06 0.54
C THR A 705 -9.11 22.21 0.72
N ASP A 706 -9.22 20.89 0.93
CA ASP A 706 -8.07 20.02 1.16
C ASP A 706 -7.15 19.88 -0.06
N GLU A 707 -7.63 20.28 -1.24
CA GLU A 707 -6.79 20.44 -2.43
C GLU A 707 -5.96 21.72 -2.43
N ASP A 708 -6.27 22.73 -1.59
CA ASP A 708 -5.57 24.01 -1.55
C ASP A 708 -4.29 23.94 -0.69
N ALA A 709 -3.46 22.93 -0.95
CA ALA A 709 -2.17 22.71 -0.30
C ALA A 709 -1.11 22.18 -1.29
N VAL A 710 0.17 22.37 -0.98
CA VAL A 710 1.29 21.77 -1.73
C VAL A 710 1.42 20.28 -1.37
N PHE A 711 1.17 19.92 -0.11
CA PHE A 711 0.94 18.55 0.34
C PHE A 711 -0.56 18.35 0.56
N SER A 712 -1.30 18.17 -0.53
CA SER A 712 -2.75 18.11 -0.53
C SER A 712 -3.30 16.69 -0.35
N VAL A 713 -4.55 16.62 0.12
CA VAL A 713 -5.34 15.38 0.23
C VAL A 713 -4.60 14.21 0.90
N GLY A 714 -3.77 14.50 1.90
CA GLY A 714 -2.92 13.50 2.58
C GLY A 714 -3.59 12.74 3.73
N SER A 715 -4.73 13.22 4.24
CA SER A 715 -5.45 12.57 5.35
C SER A 715 -6.09 11.24 4.92
N VAL A 716 -6.46 10.40 5.89
CA VAL A 716 -6.99 9.05 5.62
C VAL A 716 -8.32 9.06 4.86
N SER A 717 -9.12 10.11 4.99
CA SER A 717 -10.40 10.25 4.27
C SER A 717 -10.23 10.39 2.74
N TRP A 718 -9.01 10.69 2.28
CA TRP A 718 -8.64 10.84 0.87
C TRP A 718 -7.89 9.64 0.28
N CYS A 719 -7.81 8.51 0.98
CA CYS A 719 -7.16 7.30 0.45
C CYS A 719 -7.66 6.93 -0.97
N GLY A 720 -6.75 6.74 -1.91
CA GLY A 720 -7.02 6.40 -3.30
C GLY A 720 -7.38 7.58 -4.21
N ALA A 721 -7.61 8.77 -3.66
CA ALA A 721 -8.04 9.94 -4.44
C ALA A 721 -6.94 10.45 -5.37
N SER A 722 -7.35 11.02 -6.52
CA SER A 722 -6.43 11.67 -7.46
C SER A 722 -5.73 12.87 -6.82
N VAL A 723 -4.45 13.03 -7.14
CA VAL A 723 -3.62 14.12 -6.65
C VAL A 723 -3.75 15.34 -7.59
N PRO A 724 -4.03 16.55 -7.08
CA PRO A 724 -4.07 17.78 -7.89
C PRO A 724 -2.73 18.08 -8.59
N ALA A 725 -2.79 18.75 -9.75
CA ALA A 725 -1.59 19.04 -10.56
C ALA A 725 -0.52 19.90 -9.84
N HIS A 726 -0.91 20.71 -8.86
CA HIS A 726 -0.01 21.57 -8.08
C HIS A 726 0.57 20.91 -6.83
N ASP A 727 0.17 19.68 -6.54
CA ASP A 727 0.69 18.92 -5.41
C ASP A 727 2.14 18.50 -5.67
N PHE A 728 2.97 18.51 -4.62
CA PHE A 728 4.37 18.13 -4.71
C PHE A 728 4.58 16.69 -5.23
N SER A 729 3.71 15.76 -4.87
CA SER A 729 3.80 14.36 -5.30
C SER A 729 3.76 14.19 -6.83
N LYS A 730 3.15 15.13 -7.55
CA LYS A 730 3.20 15.14 -9.03
C LYS A 730 4.62 15.31 -9.57
N MET A 731 5.50 15.99 -8.83
CA MET A 731 6.90 16.15 -9.20
C MET A 731 7.66 14.81 -9.15
N LEU A 732 7.17 13.88 -8.32
CA LEU A 732 7.68 12.52 -8.18
C LEU A 732 6.93 11.52 -9.08
N GLY A 733 6.00 11.95 -9.93
CA GLY A 733 5.23 11.06 -10.82
C GLY A 733 4.10 10.31 -10.13
N VAL A 734 3.53 10.86 -9.05
CA VAL A 734 2.40 10.25 -8.33
C VAL A 734 1.07 10.83 -8.78
N ASP A 735 0.13 9.95 -9.15
CA ASP A 735 -1.20 10.35 -9.64
C ASP A 735 -2.32 10.28 -8.59
N TYR A 736 -2.18 9.43 -7.57
CA TYR A 736 -3.22 9.21 -6.56
C TYR A 736 -2.63 8.75 -5.21
N ARG A 737 -3.41 8.87 -4.14
CA ARG A 737 -3.00 8.65 -2.73
C ARG A 737 -3.20 7.20 -2.26
N TRP A 738 -2.44 6.21 -2.77
CA TRP A 738 -2.60 4.81 -2.36
C TRP A 738 -1.35 4.20 -1.68
N LEU A 739 -0.38 3.73 -2.46
CA LEU A 739 0.80 2.98 -1.98
C LEU A 739 2.08 3.42 -2.72
N ASN A 740 2.44 4.69 -2.58
CA ASN A 740 3.46 5.34 -3.41
C ASN A 740 4.90 5.15 -2.87
N PHE A 741 5.28 3.92 -2.52
CA PHE A 741 6.60 3.60 -1.97
C PHE A 741 7.74 3.68 -2.99
N VAL A 742 7.44 3.47 -4.27
CA VAL A 742 8.40 3.41 -5.38
C VAL A 742 7.97 4.35 -6.52
N PRO A 743 7.89 5.67 -6.27
CA PRO A 743 7.41 6.63 -7.27
C PRO A 743 8.30 6.65 -8.52
N GLU A 744 7.75 6.99 -9.69
CA GLU A 744 8.48 6.98 -10.96
C GLU A 744 9.64 8.00 -10.99
N MET A 745 9.44 9.18 -10.42
CA MET A 745 10.45 10.27 -10.41
C MET A 745 10.92 10.67 -11.82
N PRO A 746 10.02 11.08 -12.73
CA PRO A 746 10.36 11.38 -14.14
C PRO A 746 11.35 12.56 -14.30
N ASN A 747 11.54 13.36 -13.25
CA ASN A 747 12.46 14.49 -13.19
C ASN A 747 13.65 14.25 -12.24
N GLY A 748 13.89 12.99 -11.85
CA GLY A 748 14.76 12.63 -10.74
C GLY A 748 14.08 12.82 -9.38
N MET A 749 14.78 12.43 -8.33
CA MET A 749 14.34 12.68 -6.96
C MET A 749 14.38 14.18 -6.66
N VAL A 750 13.33 14.67 -5.99
CA VAL A 750 13.24 16.05 -5.48
C VAL A 750 13.28 15.96 -3.95
N PRO A 751 14.45 16.06 -3.30
CA PRO A 751 14.53 15.90 -1.86
C PRO A 751 13.92 17.10 -1.13
N VAL A 752 13.47 16.87 0.11
CA VAL A 752 12.89 17.90 0.97
C VAL A 752 13.83 18.22 2.12
N ALA A 753 14.17 19.50 2.32
CA ALA A 753 15.09 19.95 3.35
C ALA A 753 14.68 21.30 3.97
N PRO A 754 15.25 21.71 5.11
CA PRO A 754 14.94 23.03 5.70
C PRO A 754 15.47 24.18 4.84
N ILE A 755 14.80 25.33 4.90
CA ILE A 755 15.20 26.56 4.19
C ILE A 755 16.65 27.02 4.47
N SER A 756 17.24 26.61 5.59
CA SER A 756 18.66 26.87 5.88
C SER A 756 19.62 26.29 4.83
N TYR A 757 19.20 25.28 4.06
CA TYR A 757 20.02 24.65 3.02
C TYR A 757 20.09 25.47 1.72
N ALA A 758 19.24 26.50 1.56
CA ALA A 758 19.22 27.37 0.37
C ALA A 758 20.61 27.91 -0.01
N LYS A 759 21.41 28.34 0.98
CA LYS A 759 22.76 28.89 0.74
C LYS A 759 23.69 27.90 0.03
N THR A 760 23.59 26.61 0.36
CA THR A 760 24.38 25.57 -0.28
C THR A 760 23.95 25.39 -1.73
N LEU A 761 22.64 25.34 -1.98
CA LEU A 761 22.07 25.19 -3.31
C LEU A 761 22.38 26.40 -4.21
N ASP A 762 22.26 27.61 -3.67
CA ASP A 762 22.65 28.86 -4.38
C ASP A 762 24.11 28.81 -4.82
N ALA A 763 25.02 28.35 -3.95
CA ALA A 763 26.44 28.22 -4.25
C ALA A 763 26.74 27.14 -5.31
N GLN A 764 25.91 26.11 -5.38
CA GLN A 764 26.01 25.04 -6.37
C GLN A 764 25.28 25.34 -7.68
N GLY A 765 24.44 26.38 -7.72
CA GLY A 765 23.59 26.69 -8.87
C GLY A 765 22.43 25.72 -9.07
N VAL A 766 22.04 24.99 -8.02
CA VAL A 766 20.97 24.00 -8.05
C VAL A 766 19.62 24.69 -7.76
N PRO A 767 18.61 24.56 -8.63
CA PRO A 767 17.32 25.21 -8.43
C PRO A 767 16.52 24.58 -7.29
N TYR A 768 15.79 25.42 -6.56
CA TYR A 768 14.87 24.97 -5.51
C TYR A 768 13.64 25.86 -5.43
N ALA A 769 12.57 25.30 -4.88
CA ALA A 769 11.34 26.00 -4.54
C ALA A 769 11.16 26.02 -3.01
N VAL A 770 10.36 26.93 -2.49
CA VAL A 770 10.15 27.09 -1.03
C VAL A 770 8.67 27.00 -0.70
N SER A 771 8.31 26.26 0.35
CA SER A 771 6.93 26.01 0.78
C SER A 771 6.81 25.85 2.30
N ASP A 772 5.63 26.10 2.86
CA ASP A 772 5.26 25.70 4.24
C ASP A 772 4.48 24.37 4.27
N GLY A 773 4.39 23.69 3.14
CA GLY A 773 3.55 22.50 2.92
C GLY A 773 2.14 22.85 2.46
N ARG A 774 1.59 24.02 2.79
CA ARG A 774 0.28 24.49 2.30
C ARG A 774 0.44 25.44 1.11
N VAL A 775 1.27 26.45 1.23
CA VAL A 775 1.50 27.48 0.21
C VAL A 775 2.97 27.53 -0.16
N GLY A 776 3.26 28.05 -1.36
CA GLY A 776 4.62 28.35 -1.77
C GLY A 776 5.07 29.73 -1.33
N PHE A 777 6.37 29.99 -1.46
CA PHE A 777 6.97 31.31 -1.29
C PHE A 777 7.68 31.76 -2.56
N VAL A 778 7.37 32.98 -3.01
CA VAL A 778 8.01 33.65 -4.15
C VAL A 778 8.44 35.04 -3.72
N ASP A 779 9.73 35.34 -3.83
CA ASP A 779 10.32 36.60 -3.34
C ASP A 779 9.96 36.90 -1.87
N GLY A 780 9.87 35.85 -1.04
CA GLY A 780 9.47 35.93 0.37
C GLY A 780 7.98 36.10 0.64
N ASN A 781 7.12 36.15 -0.39
CA ASN A 781 5.68 36.30 -0.24
C ASN A 781 4.96 34.95 -0.41
N LYS A 782 3.93 34.70 0.41
CA LYS A 782 3.08 33.50 0.30
C LYS A 782 2.28 33.52 -1.01
N VAL A 783 2.31 32.40 -1.73
CA VAL A 783 1.60 32.16 -3.00
C VAL A 783 0.73 30.91 -2.86
N PRO A 784 -0.59 30.98 -3.12
CA PRO A 784 -1.48 29.83 -3.02
C PRO A 784 -1.00 28.63 -3.84
N ALA A 785 -1.22 27.41 -3.35
CA ALA A 785 -0.73 26.17 -3.95
C ALA A 785 -1.00 26.06 -5.47
N LYS A 786 -2.23 26.35 -5.91
CA LYS A 786 -2.62 26.35 -7.34
C LYS A 786 -1.79 27.29 -8.22
N GLN A 787 -1.36 28.44 -7.69
CA GLN A 787 -0.50 29.39 -8.39
C GLN A 787 0.99 29.02 -8.28
N PHE A 788 1.37 28.38 -7.18
CA PHE A 788 2.73 27.90 -6.94
C PHE A 788 3.08 26.65 -7.74
N GLY A 789 2.13 25.75 -7.99
CA GLY A 789 2.35 24.48 -8.70
C GLY A 789 3.11 24.61 -10.02
N PRO A 790 2.73 25.53 -10.93
CA PRO A 790 3.50 25.79 -12.15
C PRO A 790 4.95 26.23 -11.88
N LEU A 791 5.20 27.06 -10.86
CA LEU A 791 6.54 27.52 -10.48
C LEU A 791 7.39 26.39 -9.88
N LEU A 792 6.76 25.52 -9.08
CA LEU A 792 7.39 24.31 -8.57
C LEU A 792 7.79 23.38 -9.72
N ASN A 793 6.86 23.14 -10.66
CA ASN A 793 7.14 22.35 -11.85
C ASN A 793 8.28 22.95 -12.69
N ASP A 794 8.27 24.25 -12.95
CA ASP A 794 9.32 24.92 -13.71
C ASP A 794 10.70 24.80 -13.03
N THR A 795 10.74 24.92 -11.70
CA THR A 795 11.95 24.67 -10.89
C THR A 795 12.46 23.24 -11.07
N VAL A 796 11.57 22.25 -10.96
CA VAL A 796 11.91 20.83 -11.09
C VAL A 796 12.39 20.51 -12.50
N GLN A 797 11.73 21.04 -13.53
CA GLN A 797 12.13 20.91 -14.93
C GLN A 797 13.48 21.58 -15.21
N ALA A 798 13.77 22.73 -14.58
CA ALA A 798 15.07 23.38 -14.69
C ALA A 798 16.18 22.51 -14.08
N GLY A 799 15.92 21.89 -12.94
CA GLY A 799 16.85 20.95 -12.30
C GLY A 799 17.07 19.69 -13.11
N ALA A 800 16.01 19.11 -13.66
CA ALA A 800 16.09 17.91 -14.49
C ALA A 800 17.02 18.10 -15.71
N LYS A 801 17.02 19.29 -16.32
CA LYS A 801 17.91 19.65 -17.44
C LYS A 801 19.39 19.75 -17.05
N GLN A 802 19.71 19.89 -15.77
CA GLN A 802 21.09 19.95 -15.27
C GLN A 802 21.68 18.56 -15.00
N MET A 803 20.82 17.54 -14.83
CA MET A 803 21.28 16.18 -14.55
C MET A 803 21.91 15.53 -15.79
N PRO A 804 22.99 14.74 -15.66
CA PRO A 804 23.64 14.10 -16.81
C PRO A 804 22.76 13.02 -17.46
N ILE A 805 21.87 12.40 -16.68
CA ILE A 805 20.99 11.30 -17.10
C ILE A 805 19.57 11.61 -16.64
N LEU A 806 18.60 11.30 -17.49
CA LEU A 806 17.17 11.36 -17.15
C LEU A 806 16.49 10.06 -17.57
N VAL A 807 15.57 9.56 -16.74
CA VAL A 807 14.84 8.32 -17.01
C VAL A 807 13.34 8.57 -16.92
N SER A 808 12.58 7.96 -17.82
CA SER A 808 11.11 7.89 -17.79
C SER A 808 10.64 6.45 -17.83
N GLY A 809 9.52 6.15 -17.16
CA GLY A 809 8.85 4.83 -17.16
C GLY A 809 9.24 3.91 -16.00
N ALA A 810 10.22 4.27 -15.17
CA ALA A 810 10.66 3.47 -14.03
C ALA A 810 10.95 4.36 -12.82
N SER A 811 10.77 3.81 -11.62
CA SER A 811 11.40 4.37 -10.42
C SER A 811 12.90 4.13 -10.50
N TRP A 812 13.73 5.16 -10.30
CA TRP A 812 15.15 5.06 -10.64
C TRP A 812 16.11 5.86 -9.77
N SER A 813 17.38 5.45 -9.82
CA SER A 813 18.52 6.22 -9.35
C SER A 813 19.71 6.06 -10.30
N ALA A 814 20.59 7.06 -10.33
CA ALA A 814 21.86 7.02 -11.06
C ALA A 814 23.00 7.29 -10.06
N VAL A 815 23.92 6.33 -9.93
CA VAL A 815 25.00 6.37 -8.93
C VAL A 815 26.35 6.34 -9.63
N LYS A 816 27.18 7.37 -9.37
CA LYS A 816 28.59 7.40 -9.82
C LYS A 816 29.38 6.32 -9.07
N LEU A 817 29.93 5.33 -9.79
CA LEU A 817 30.75 4.26 -9.22
C LEU A 817 32.24 4.67 -9.16
N ASP A 818 32.70 5.32 -10.22
CA ASP A 818 34.00 5.96 -10.34
C ASP A 818 33.92 7.11 -11.35
N ASP A 819 35.06 7.66 -11.78
CA ASP A 819 35.10 8.77 -12.73
C ASP A 819 34.57 8.45 -14.14
N HIS A 820 34.44 7.17 -14.50
CA HIS A 820 34.08 6.73 -15.85
C HIS A 820 32.81 5.86 -15.89
N HIS A 821 32.26 5.47 -14.73
CA HIS A 821 31.14 4.53 -14.67
C HIS A 821 30.01 5.06 -13.79
N VAL A 822 28.78 4.92 -14.31
CA VAL A 822 27.54 5.19 -13.57
C VAL A 822 26.68 3.94 -13.60
N ARG A 823 26.15 3.55 -12.44
CA ARG A 823 25.11 2.51 -12.32
C ARG A 823 23.74 3.14 -12.33
N LEU A 824 22.91 2.73 -13.27
CA LEU A 824 21.48 2.98 -13.28
C LEU A 824 20.76 1.84 -12.57
N ILE A 825 19.93 2.18 -11.59
CA ILE A 825 19.03 1.24 -10.93
C ILE A 825 17.63 1.58 -11.41
N LEU A 826 16.98 0.64 -12.11
CA LEU A 826 15.68 0.82 -12.74
C LEU A 826 14.69 -0.15 -12.10
N VAL A 827 13.58 0.35 -11.59
CA VAL A 827 12.64 -0.40 -10.75
C VAL A 827 11.21 -0.21 -11.28
N ASP A 828 10.44 -1.29 -11.40
CA ASP A 828 9.01 -1.20 -11.72
C ASP A 828 8.29 -0.41 -10.61
N PRO A 829 7.63 0.74 -10.91
CA PRO A 829 6.95 1.57 -9.91
C PRO A 829 5.60 1.01 -9.45
N GLY A 830 5.07 -0.06 -10.06
CA GLY A 830 3.75 -0.62 -9.72
C GLY A 830 3.73 -1.42 -8.42
N TYR A 831 3.65 -0.76 -7.25
CA TYR A 831 3.89 -1.39 -5.95
C TYR A 831 3.00 -2.63 -5.68
N VAL A 832 1.69 -2.52 -5.90
CA VAL A 832 0.73 -3.66 -5.79
C VAL A 832 0.00 -3.93 -7.11
N ASP A 833 0.52 -3.36 -8.19
CA ASP A 833 0.05 -3.42 -9.57
C ASP A 833 1.27 -3.55 -10.51
N PRO A 834 2.15 -4.55 -10.28
CA PRO A 834 3.36 -4.71 -11.08
C PRO A 834 3.01 -4.94 -12.55
N GLN A 835 3.82 -4.39 -13.45
CA GLN A 835 3.72 -4.65 -14.88
C GLN A 835 5.04 -4.33 -15.57
N GLU A 836 5.29 -4.97 -16.72
CA GLU A 836 6.44 -4.61 -17.55
C GLU A 836 6.37 -3.12 -17.91
N ARG A 837 7.51 -2.45 -17.83
CA ARG A 837 7.64 -1.02 -18.10
C ARG A 837 8.53 -0.77 -19.29
N ASP A 838 8.03 -0.01 -20.25
CA ASP A 838 8.86 0.62 -21.27
C ASP A 838 9.63 1.77 -20.63
N VAL A 839 10.96 1.70 -20.70
CA VAL A 839 11.87 2.67 -20.08
C VAL A 839 12.73 3.34 -21.12
N ILE A 840 12.81 4.67 -21.04
CA ILE A 840 13.69 5.49 -21.86
C ILE A 840 14.71 6.15 -20.94
N VAL A 841 15.99 5.86 -21.18
CA VAL A 841 17.13 6.55 -20.57
C VAL A 841 17.65 7.57 -21.56
N ARG A 842 17.77 8.83 -21.14
CA ARG A 842 18.28 9.95 -21.94
C ARG A 842 19.58 10.48 -21.34
N PHE A 843 20.62 10.59 -22.18
CA PHE A 843 21.90 11.19 -21.81
C PHE A 843 21.92 12.66 -22.23
N GLN A 844 21.93 13.58 -21.26
CA GLN A 844 21.85 15.02 -21.50
C GLN A 844 23.22 15.69 -21.68
N GLY A 845 24.30 14.99 -21.31
CA GLY A 845 25.70 15.44 -21.44
C GLY A 845 26.49 14.65 -22.49
N GLU A 846 27.71 14.24 -22.13
CA GLU A 846 28.52 13.34 -22.95
C GLU A 846 27.76 12.04 -23.21
N CYS A 847 27.84 11.52 -24.43
CA CYS A 847 27.25 10.22 -24.75
C CYS A 847 28.16 9.11 -24.19
N PRO A 848 27.64 8.14 -23.44
CA PRO A 848 28.44 7.01 -22.99
C PRO A 848 28.96 6.18 -24.18
N GLU A 849 30.09 5.51 -23.97
CA GLU A 849 30.67 4.58 -24.94
C GLU A 849 29.92 3.24 -24.96
N SER A 850 29.45 2.78 -23.81
CA SER A 850 28.68 1.55 -23.70
C SER A 850 27.64 1.63 -22.60
N ALA A 851 26.61 0.80 -22.74
CA ALA A 851 25.64 0.51 -21.70
C ALA A 851 25.40 -1.00 -21.65
N THR A 852 25.43 -1.58 -20.46
CA THR A 852 25.28 -3.02 -20.26
C THR A 852 24.43 -3.28 -19.04
N ASP A 853 23.40 -4.12 -19.16
CA ASP A 853 22.78 -4.70 -17.98
C ASP A 853 23.72 -5.73 -17.38
N ILE A 854 24.13 -5.49 -16.15
CA ILE A 854 25.19 -6.23 -15.49
C ILE A 854 24.74 -7.61 -15.00
N LEU A 855 23.44 -7.84 -14.84
CA LEU A 855 22.86 -9.11 -14.41
C LEU A 855 22.63 -10.04 -15.59
N SER A 856 21.93 -9.55 -16.62
CA SER A 856 21.67 -10.32 -17.84
C SER A 856 22.86 -10.36 -18.81
N LYS A 857 23.84 -9.46 -18.63
CA LYS A 857 24.99 -9.23 -19.53
C LYS A 857 24.59 -8.74 -20.92
N GLU A 858 23.35 -8.26 -21.08
CA GLU A 858 22.86 -7.67 -22.31
C GLU A 858 23.57 -6.33 -22.58
N SER A 859 24.14 -6.17 -23.77
CA SER A 859 24.62 -4.87 -24.24
C SER A 859 23.47 -4.08 -24.85
N LEU A 860 23.23 -2.89 -24.32
CA LEU A 860 22.11 -2.04 -24.70
C LEU A 860 22.57 -1.01 -25.74
N PRO A 861 21.95 -0.95 -26.94
CA PRO A 861 22.36 -0.04 -27.99
C PRO A 861 22.01 1.41 -27.62
N ILE A 862 23.01 2.29 -27.70
CA ILE A 862 22.82 3.73 -27.51
C ILE A 862 22.55 4.36 -28.88
N THR A 863 21.35 4.88 -29.08
CA THR A 863 20.94 5.53 -30.34
C THR A 863 20.51 6.95 -30.04
N SER A 864 21.10 7.95 -30.71
CA SER A 864 20.71 9.36 -30.55
C SER A 864 20.67 9.84 -29.09
N HIS A 865 21.68 9.49 -28.29
CA HIS A 865 21.77 9.80 -26.85
C HIS A 865 20.68 9.15 -25.99
N THR A 866 20.05 8.07 -26.45
CA THR A 866 19.05 7.34 -25.67
C THR A 866 19.29 5.84 -25.66
N ILE A 867 18.78 5.19 -24.60
CA ILE A 867 18.56 3.76 -24.54
C ILE A 867 17.06 3.54 -24.33
N GLU A 868 16.49 2.60 -25.08
CA GLU A 868 15.14 2.10 -24.88
C GLU A 868 15.26 0.64 -24.42
N LEU A 869 14.62 0.29 -23.31
CA LEU A 869 14.63 -1.06 -22.75
C LEU A 869 13.34 -1.33 -21.97
N THR A 870 13.11 -2.58 -21.58
CA THR A 870 12.04 -2.92 -20.63
C THR A 870 12.58 -3.23 -19.24
N VAL A 871 11.80 -2.89 -18.21
CA VAL A 871 11.97 -3.40 -16.84
C VAL A 871 10.87 -4.44 -16.59
N PRO A 872 11.21 -5.70 -16.23
CA PRO A 872 10.22 -6.76 -16.05
C PRO A 872 9.23 -6.47 -14.92
N ALA A 873 8.00 -6.98 -15.06
CA ALA A 873 6.96 -6.80 -14.05
C ALA A 873 7.42 -7.26 -12.67
N GLY A 874 7.21 -6.39 -11.68
CA GLY A 874 7.53 -6.66 -10.29
C GLY A 874 9.03 -6.75 -9.99
N SER A 875 9.90 -6.41 -10.94
CA SER A 875 11.35 -6.61 -10.85
C SER A 875 12.15 -5.31 -11.04
N VAL A 876 13.46 -5.48 -11.21
CA VAL A 876 14.45 -4.40 -11.34
C VAL A 876 15.47 -4.74 -12.43
N ARG A 877 16.14 -3.72 -12.96
CA ARG A 877 17.34 -3.85 -13.80
C ARG A 877 18.47 -2.96 -13.31
N PHE A 878 19.70 -3.39 -13.53
CA PHE A 878 20.91 -2.67 -13.18
C PHE A 878 21.75 -2.47 -14.43
N VAL A 879 21.91 -1.23 -14.88
CA VAL A 879 22.63 -0.91 -16.12
C VAL A 879 23.85 -0.07 -15.79
N ASP A 880 25.04 -0.58 -16.10
CA ASP A 880 26.27 0.19 -16.00
C ASP A 880 26.55 0.87 -17.35
N VAL A 881 26.73 2.19 -17.31
CA VAL A 881 27.13 3.00 -18.45
C VAL A 881 28.57 3.48 -18.27
N SER A 882 29.37 3.42 -19.34
CA SER A 882 30.79 3.79 -19.32
C SER A 882 31.07 5.01 -20.20
N TYR A 883 32.00 5.87 -19.77
CA TYR A 883 32.36 7.11 -20.46
C TYR A 883 33.85 7.15 -20.80
N LYS A 884 34.18 7.78 -21.93
CA LYS A 884 35.58 7.95 -22.37
C LYS A 884 36.31 9.00 -21.55
N GLN A 885 35.62 10.08 -21.21
CA GLN A 885 36.16 11.13 -20.35
C GLN A 885 35.61 10.98 -18.94
N SER A 886 36.26 11.64 -17.99
CA SER A 886 35.79 11.69 -16.61
C SER A 886 34.49 12.51 -16.55
N LEU A 887 33.50 11.96 -15.86
CA LEU A 887 32.23 12.62 -15.49
C LEU A 887 32.42 13.71 -14.45
#